data_AF-A0A3B5YR02-F1
#
_entry.id   AF-A0A3B5YR02-F1
#
_cell.length_a   1.000
_cell.length_b   1.000
_cell.length_c   1.000
_cell.angle_alpha   90.00
_cell.angle_beta   90.00
_cell.angle_gamma   90.00
#
_symmetry.space_group_name_H-M   'P 1'
#
loop_
_entity.id
_entity.type
_entity.pdbx_description
1 polymer ?
#
loop_
_entity_poly.entity_id
_entity_poly.type
_entity_poly.pdbx_seq_one_letter_code
_entity_poly.pdbx_strand_id
1 'polypeptide(L)'
;MECRSIITPRDLESMLCDETAEPKPLPLSLLKEITNDFSPEQKIGSGGFAVVYKGILENSSVAVKRMLNTYEYEKEYVREVECLMMVKHKNVVRFLGYCADTQGSMLKYEGKLVLADVRQRLLCFEFVPKGSLRKYITGTSCGLHWTDRYQIIIGISQGLHYLHQNNIVHSDLKPENILLDDNLVPKITDFGLSRCFRPMQSQTFTVNIRGTPGYFAPECWNGEITHRLDIYCLGIIITEVLTGQRLSLNDNADKVVESWSAILEKPQQDVQLEQVRVCAEIAMKCMEINPARRPDTQHIISALDGRETINGYIENSMITSQQFNPEVLNDTMGALWLRYQQLNPDLQRSFKYCSIFPKRSKLRRDVLVRLWVAQGFIKTSCATEDMEDIAESYFQELVSCSFLQQGGEWHDTWFTIPDLLHDLLDKISGTDCFRIENARSQRGEGWKGDVPQDVCHLLVERYDGELITKKILGLENLHTLIIYVVERDTSVEAKVMESICKRLRKLRVLAVAFSREHLPILRPKKFLVPESIRQLKDLCYLAFRTFECTVILPSTLTNKLHQMQLLDFGNHSNGQIWEFTLDNLMNLRYIICENLDCPNIGRLISLQALPSSRFTVRNEHGYEIKQLKDLNKLRGSLTIYGLENVKSKEEAVVANIGAKDRLKELKLEWGDDGTRCSSEVEAEVLEGLRPPVGLEELIISGYKSSRNPDWMVGKQNGGPENLQKLVLFGWSQPGSCPELEAFVQLRVLWLGHCRWDTLPASIEHLTSLKELEIEGCLNIRSLPTLPRSLEKFSVAYCSGEFTKSCQTVRHPNWQKIKHIPDQRFEDPASSEENSSEIVPQKKRRKKRRLARNHKSVNQ
;
A
#
# COMPACT_ATOMS: atom_id res chain seq x y z
N MET A 1 12.70 32.95 24.90
CA MET A 1 11.87 32.16 25.82
C MET A 1 10.82 33.11 26.36
N GLU A 2 9.62 33.10 25.78
CA GLU A 2 8.50 33.86 26.32
C GLU A 2 8.03 33.17 27.62
N CYS A 3 7.93 33.95 28.68
CA CYS A 3 7.42 33.53 29.97
C CYS A 3 5.91 33.25 29.80
N ARG A 4 5.53 31.98 29.53
CA ARG A 4 4.12 31.58 29.49
C ARG A 4 3.50 31.91 30.85
N SER A 5 2.48 32.77 30.86
CA SER A 5 1.69 33.07 32.04
C SER A 5 1.19 31.77 32.67
N ILE A 6 1.52 31.53 33.93
CA ILE A 6 1.10 30.32 34.67
C ILE A 6 -0.42 30.39 34.88
N ILE A 7 -1.15 29.41 34.37
CA ILE A 7 -2.61 29.30 34.54
C ILE A 7 -2.93 29.05 36.03
N THR A 8 -3.89 29.80 36.57
CA THR A 8 -4.33 29.78 37.98
C THR A 8 -5.75 29.21 38.13
N PRO A 9 -6.21 28.91 39.37
CA PRO A 9 -7.60 28.48 39.60
C PRO A 9 -8.65 29.48 39.07
N ARG A 10 -8.37 30.80 39.18
CA ARG A 10 -9.26 31.86 38.66
C ARG A 10 -9.39 31.83 37.15
N ASP A 11 -8.33 31.44 36.43
CA ASP A 11 -8.40 31.28 34.98
C ASP A 11 -9.33 30.13 34.58
N LEU A 12 -9.32 29.01 35.33
CA LEU A 12 -10.27 27.91 35.10
C LEU A 12 -11.71 28.33 35.37
N GLU A 13 -11.96 29.13 36.41
CA GLU A 13 -13.29 29.71 36.66
C GLU A 13 -13.73 30.64 35.52
N SER A 14 -12.83 31.51 35.07
CA SER A 14 -13.11 32.38 33.92
C SER A 14 -13.43 31.56 32.68
N MET A 15 -12.74 30.44 32.47
CA MET A 15 -13.06 29.53 31.36
C MET A 15 -14.46 28.93 31.54
N LEU A 16 -14.85 28.47 32.74
CA LEU A 16 -16.20 27.94 32.97
C LEU A 16 -17.30 28.96 32.67
N CYS A 17 -17.09 30.24 32.97
CA CYS A 17 -18.05 31.31 32.67
C CYS A 17 -18.03 31.76 31.20
N ASP A 18 -16.89 31.65 30.52
CA ASP A 18 -16.73 32.02 29.11
C ASP A 18 -16.99 30.82 28.19
N GLU A 19 -18.18 30.77 27.60
CA GLU A 19 -18.54 29.76 26.62
C GLU A 19 -17.61 29.76 25.40
N THR A 20 -16.91 30.84 25.08
CA THR A 20 -15.99 30.90 23.92
C THR A 20 -14.58 30.41 24.22
N ALA A 21 -14.21 30.25 25.49
CA ALA A 21 -12.87 29.82 25.87
C ALA A 21 -12.50 28.45 25.26
N GLU A 22 -11.26 28.37 24.76
CA GLU A 22 -10.66 27.16 24.18
C GLU A 22 -9.89 26.36 25.24
N PRO A 23 -9.81 25.02 25.13
CA PRO A 23 -9.04 24.19 26.06
C PRO A 23 -7.54 24.53 26.06
N LYS A 24 -6.90 24.47 27.22
CA LYS A 24 -5.48 24.87 27.40
C LYS A 24 -4.62 23.77 28.03
N PRO A 25 -3.29 23.79 27.82
CA PRO A 25 -2.38 22.97 28.62
C PRO A 25 -2.35 23.47 30.06
N LEU A 26 -2.68 22.60 31.01
CA LEU A 26 -2.78 22.90 32.45
C LEU A 26 -1.56 22.36 33.21
N PRO A 27 -0.95 23.15 34.11
CA PRO A 27 0.17 22.68 34.91
C PRO A 27 -0.28 21.65 35.95
N LEU A 28 0.56 20.65 36.21
CA LEU A 28 0.28 19.61 37.20
C LEU A 28 0.07 20.19 38.61
N SER A 29 0.81 21.24 38.96
CA SER A 29 0.69 21.94 40.25
C SER A 29 -0.71 22.48 40.49
N LEU A 30 -1.33 23.09 39.47
CA LEU A 30 -2.70 23.60 39.54
C LEU A 30 -3.70 22.46 39.78
N LEU A 31 -3.56 21.37 39.01
CA LEU A 31 -4.47 20.23 39.16
C LEU A 31 -4.33 19.56 40.52
N LYS A 32 -3.11 19.50 41.08
CA LYS A 32 -2.87 19.02 42.45
C LYS A 32 -3.50 19.95 43.49
N GLU A 33 -3.34 21.26 43.35
CA GLU A 33 -3.88 22.25 44.28
C GLU A 33 -5.41 22.12 44.40
N ILE A 34 -6.12 22.19 43.28
CA ILE A 34 -7.59 22.14 43.27
C ILE A 34 -8.13 20.76 43.67
N THR A 35 -7.31 19.70 43.52
CA THR A 35 -7.67 18.33 43.93
C THR A 35 -7.09 17.91 45.29
N ASN A 36 -6.56 18.85 46.08
CA ASN A 36 -5.91 18.55 47.37
C ASN A 36 -4.93 17.36 47.30
N ASP A 37 -4.03 17.42 46.31
CA ASP A 37 -3.09 16.38 45.90
C ASP A 37 -3.73 15.02 45.58
N PHE A 38 -4.85 15.05 44.84
CA PHE A 38 -5.66 13.88 44.48
C PHE A 38 -6.16 13.11 45.70
N SER A 39 -6.68 13.84 46.69
CA SER A 39 -7.15 13.27 47.95
C SER A 39 -8.29 12.26 47.72
N PRO A 40 -8.32 11.13 48.45
CA PRO A 40 -9.40 10.15 48.34
C PRO A 40 -10.79 10.73 48.60
N GLU A 41 -10.89 11.75 49.45
CA GLU A 41 -12.15 12.44 49.79
C GLU A 41 -12.76 13.17 48.58
N GLN A 42 -11.93 13.54 47.60
CA GLN A 42 -12.38 14.20 46.37
C GLN A 42 -12.58 13.23 45.20
N LYS A 43 -12.39 11.93 45.39
CA LYS A 43 -12.64 10.93 44.34
C LYS A 43 -14.14 10.81 44.06
N ILE A 44 -14.53 11.06 42.81
CA ILE A 44 -15.93 10.97 42.36
C ILE A 44 -16.21 9.78 41.44
N GLY A 45 -15.15 9.14 40.91
CA GLY A 45 -15.29 7.92 40.11
C GLY A 45 -13.95 7.21 39.90
N SER A 46 -14.01 5.93 39.58
CA SER A 46 -12.84 5.17 39.09
C SER A 46 -13.29 4.11 38.09
N GLY A 47 -12.55 3.98 36.99
CA GLY A 47 -12.68 2.89 36.03
C GLY A 47 -11.37 2.13 35.86
N GLY A 48 -11.31 1.22 34.89
CA GLY A 48 -10.11 0.41 34.61
C GLY A 48 -8.89 1.23 34.14
N PHE A 49 -9.12 2.42 33.58
CA PHE A 49 -8.09 3.22 32.91
C PHE A 49 -7.80 4.56 33.58
N ALA A 50 -8.66 5.03 34.49
CA ALA A 50 -8.54 6.35 35.09
C ALA A 50 -9.28 6.47 36.43
N VAL A 51 -8.88 7.44 37.24
CA VAL A 51 -9.60 7.90 38.44
C VAL A 51 -10.01 9.35 38.23
N VAL A 52 -11.25 9.69 38.60
CA VAL A 52 -11.80 11.04 38.46
C VAL A 52 -11.95 11.67 39.84
N TYR A 53 -11.40 12.87 39.98
CA TYR A 53 -11.44 13.68 41.20
C TYR A 53 -12.26 14.95 40.95
N LYS A 54 -12.94 15.44 41.99
CA LYS A 54 -13.58 16.76 42.00
C LYS A 54 -12.55 17.81 42.40
N GLY A 55 -12.24 18.72 41.48
CA GLY A 55 -11.46 19.91 41.78
C GLY A 55 -12.35 21.00 42.35
N ILE A 56 -11.95 21.59 43.47
CA ILE A 56 -12.68 22.67 44.14
C ILE A 56 -12.06 24.01 43.71
N LEU A 57 -12.88 24.89 43.15
CA LEU A 57 -12.55 26.28 42.87
C LEU A 57 -13.28 27.19 43.88
N GLU A 58 -13.10 28.52 43.79
CA GLU A 58 -13.68 29.48 44.73
C GLU A 58 -15.22 29.47 44.67
N ASN A 59 -15.79 29.47 43.47
CA ASN A 59 -17.23 29.55 43.21
C ASN A 59 -17.79 28.36 42.42
N SER A 60 -16.95 27.43 41.99
CA SER A 60 -17.35 26.35 41.10
C SER A 60 -16.56 25.06 41.35
N SER A 61 -16.79 24.05 40.52
CA SER A 61 -16.06 22.79 40.59
C SER A 61 -15.75 22.27 39.20
N VAL A 62 -14.65 21.51 39.10
CA VAL A 62 -14.22 20.83 37.88
C VAL A 62 -14.07 19.33 38.13
N ALA A 63 -14.08 18.55 37.06
CA ALA A 63 -13.76 17.12 37.12
C ALA A 63 -12.37 16.88 36.52
N VAL A 64 -11.46 16.30 37.30
CA VAL A 64 -10.08 16.00 36.91
C VAL A 64 -9.93 14.49 36.76
N LYS A 65 -9.86 14.02 35.51
CA LYS A 65 -9.62 12.61 35.15
C LYS A 65 -8.12 12.37 35.06
N ARG A 66 -7.58 11.51 35.93
CA ARG A 66 -6.17 11.11 36.00
C ARG A 66 -6.01 9.70 35.45
N MET A 67 -5.19 9.54 34.40
CA MET A 67 -4.96 8.24 33.76
C MET A 67 -4.11 7.31 34.65
N LEU A 68 -4.46 6.03 34.66
CA LEU A 68 -3.68 4.95 35.26
C LEU A 68 -2.80 4.29 34.18
N ASN A 69 -1.68 3.67 34.56
CA ASN A 69 -0.77 2.94 33.65
C ASN A 69 -0.39 3.71 32.37
N THR A 70 0.15 4.91 32.53
CA THR A 70 0.44 5.86 31.44
C THR A 70 1.35 5.33 30.33
N TYR A 71 2.21 4.34 30.57
CA TYR A 71 3.05 3.75 29.53
C TYR A 71 2.26 2.88 28.54
N GLU A 72 1.21 2.21 29.01
CA GLU A 72 0.39 1.31 28.19
C GLU A 72 -0.66 2.10 27.39
N TYR A 73 -1.17 3.20 27.96
CA TYR A 73 -2.31 3.96 27.43
C TYR A 73 -1.95 5.36 26.89
N GLU A 74 -0.68 5.62 26.56
CA GLU A 74 -0.26 6.93 26.01
C GLU A 74 -0.99 7.24 24.69
N LYS A 75 -1.19 6.23 23.83
CA LYS A 75 -1.86 6.40 22.53
C LYS A 75 -3.34 6.76 22.73
N GLU A 76 -3.99 6.16 23.71
CA GLU A 76 -5.39 6.41 24.08
C GLU A 76 -5.56 7.80 24.66
N TYR A 77 -4.65 8.23 25.54
CA TYR A 77 -4.65 9.60 26.07
C TYR A 77 -4.52 10.64 24.95
N VAL A 78 -3.55 10.47 24.04
CA VAL A 78 -3.34 11.42 22.93
C VAL A 78 -4.59 11.48 22.03
N ARG A 79 -5.17 10.32 21.67
CA ARG A 79 -6.40 10.26 20.88
C ARG A 79 -7.60 10.90 21.58
N GLU A 80 -7.74 10.67 22.88
CA GLU A 80 -8.80 11.27 23.69
C GLU A 80 -8.67 12.80 23.66
N VAL A 81 -7.45 13.34 23.85
CA VAL A 81 -7.18 14.77 23.72
C VAL A 81 -7.49 15.27 22.31
N GLU A 82 -7.04 14.60 21.26
CA GLU A 82 -7.30 14.98 19.86
C GLU A 82 -8.80 15.15 19.59
N CYS A 83 -9.62 14.19 20.02
CA CYS A 83 -11.06 14.28 19.84
C CYS A 83 -11.70 15.36 20.74
N LEU A 84 -11.25 15.51 21.99
CA LEU A 84 -11.76 16.52 22.91
C LEU A 84 -11.43 17.96 22.49
N MET A 85 -10.31 18.18 21.80
CA MET A 85 -9.93 19.50 21.28
C MET A 85 -10.84 20.00 20.14
N MET A 86 -11.63 19.12 19.52
CA MET A 86 -12.50 19.45 18.38
C MET A 86 -13.97 19.59 18.75
N VAL A 87 -14.36 19.29 20.00
CA VAL A 87 -15.76 19.20 20.39
C VAL A 87 -16.17 20.30 21.35
N LYS A 88 -17.28 20.96 21.01
CA LYS A 88 -17.88 22.00 21.83
C LYS A 88 -19.37 22.08 21.56
N HIS A 89 -20.16 21.46 22.43
CA HIS A 89 -21.59 21.33 22.25
C HIS A 89 -22.31 21.22 23.60
N LYS A 90 -23.54 21.75 23.70
CA LYS A 90 -24.34 21.74 24.94
C LYS A 90 -24.59 20.33 25.51
N ASN A 91 -24.65 19.31 24.64
CA ASN A 91 -24.85 17.90 25.00
C ASN A 91 -23.54 17.07 25.00
N VAL A 92 -22.39 17.72 25.12
CA VAL A 92 -21.09 17.06 25.34
C VAL A 92 -20.46 17.72 26.57
N VAL A 93 -19.85 16.94 27.45
CA VAL A 93 -19.20 17.50 28.64
C VAL A 93 -18.05 18.41 28.19
N ARG A 94 -18.09 19.66 28.65
CA ARG A 94 -17.14 20.69 28.26
C ARG A 94 -15.73 20.36 28.76
N PHE A 95 -14.80 20.26 27.81
CA PHE A 95 -13.38 20.06 28.07
C PHE A 95 -12.68 21.40 28.34
N LEU A 96 -11.91 21.48 29.42
CA LEU A 96 -11.21 22.70 29.84
C LEU A 96 -9.70 22.64 29.54
N GLY A 97 -9.11 21.46 29.48
CA GLY A 97 -7.69 21.34 29.22
C GLY A 97 -7.08 20.01 29.62
N TYR A 98 -5.79 19.87 29.33
CA TYR A 98 -5.02 18.65 29.54
C TYR A 98 -3.69 18.91 30.24
N CYS A 99 -3.16 17.91 30.92
CA CYS A 99 -1.84 17.91 31.52
C CYS A 99 -1.03 16.73 31.00
N ALA A 100 0.07 17.01 30.29
CA ALA A 100 1.02 16.03 29.79
C ALA A 100 2.41 16.25 30.40
N ASP A 101 2.53 16.02 31.70
CA ASP A 101 3.76 16.25 32.45
C ASP A 101 4.61 14.99 32.54
N THR A 102 5.93 15.10 32.38
CA THR A 102 6.85 13.96 32.46
C THR A 102 8.08 14.39 33.26
N GLN A 103 8.28 13.75 34.41
CA GLN A 103 9.35 14.10 35.34
C GLN A 103 10.22 12.88 35.63
N GLY A 104 11.54 13.06 35.64
CA GLY A 104 12.47 12.02 36.10
C GLY A 104 12.34 11.82 37.61
N SER A 105 12.13 10.57 38.04
CA SER A 105 12.06 10.18 39.45
C SER A 105 12.99 8.99 39.72
N MET A 106 13.67 9.02 40.86
CA MET A 106 14.49 7.88 41.29
C MET A 106 13.58 6.79 41.86
N LEU A 107 13.39 5.70 41.11
CA LEU A 107 12.55 4.56 41.49
C LEU A 107 13.39 3.31 41.70
N LYS A 108 12.91 2.39 42.54
CA LYS A 108 13.58 1.11 42.80
C LYS A 108 13.04 0.04 41.84
N TYR A 109 13.88 -0.47 40.95
CA TYR A 109 13.56 -1.57 40.02
C TYR A 109 14.54 -2.72 40.27
N GLU A 110 14.01 -3.92 40.55
CA GLU A 110 14.81 -5.11 40.90
C GLU A 110 15.89 -4.85 41.97
N GLY A 111 15.55 -4.03 42.98
CA GLY A 111 16.45 -3.70 44.07
C GLY A 111 17.44 -2.55 43.81
N LYS A 112 17.56 -2.07 42.56
CA LYS A 112 18.45 -0.95 42.17
C LYS A 112 17.68 0.36 42.00
N LEU A 113 18.31 1.47 42.36
CA LEU A 113 17.79 2.81 42.10
C LEU A 113 18.05 3.17 40.63
N VAL A 114 16.99 3.45 39.88
CA VAL A 114 17.04 3.86 38.47
C VAL A 114 16.31 5.21 38.32
N LEU A 115 16.83 6.08 37.46
CA LEU A 115 16.12 7.30 37.07
C LEU A 115 15.07 6.91 36.03
N ALA A 116 13.79 6.98 36.39
CA ALA A 116 12.67 6.59 35.55
C ALA A 116 11.75 7.79 35.26
N ASP A 117 11.27 7.89 34.02
CA ASP A 117 10.37 8.95 33.60
C ASP A 117 8.95 8.71 34.10
N VAL A 118 8.51 9.41 35.14
CA VAL A 118 7.13 9.34 35.62
C VAL A 118 6.25 10.27 34.80
N ARG A 119 5.35 9.68 34.04
CA ARG A 119 4.37 10.41 33.23
C ARG A 119 3.11 10.67 34.05
N GLN A 120 2.67 11.93 34.07
CA GLN A 120 1.35 12.33 34.55
C GLN A 120 0.52 12.77 33.34
N ARG A 121 -0.64 12.12 33.18
CA ARG A 121 -1.59 12.37 32.09
C ARG A 121 -2.94 12.64 32.72
N LEU A 122 -3.42 13.88 32.61
CA LEU A 122 -4.70 14.30 33.20
C LEU A 122 -5.52 15.11 32.22
N LEU A 123 -6.84 15.04 32.38
CA LEU A 123 -7.83 15.77 31.63
C LEU A 123 -8.74 16.52 32.61
N CYS A 124 -9.06 17.77 32.30
CA CYS A 124 -9.90 18.63 33.13
C CYS A 124 -11.18 19.01 32.38
N PHE A 125 -12.32 18.87 33.02
CA PHE A 125 -13.66 19.08 32.46
C PHE A 125 -14.51 19.94 33.40
N GLU A 126 -15.63 20.46 32.88
CA GLU A 126 -16.70 20.94 33.75
C GLU A 126 -17.18 19.82 34.70
N PHE A 127 -17.57 20.18 35.92
CA PHE A 127 -18.21 19.25 36.84
C PHE A 127 -19.71 19.18 36.58
N VAL A 128 -20.23 17.98 36.34
CA VAL A 128 -21.65 17.75 36.03
C VAL A 128 -22.35 17.10 37.25
N PRO A 129 -23.18 17.85 38.00
CA PRO A 129 -23.53 17.54 39.40
C PRO A 129 -24.46 16.35 39.60
N LYS A 130 -25.42 16.09 38.71
CA LYS A 130 -26.33 14.93 38.85
C LYS A 130 -25.68 13.61 38.43
N GLY A 131 -24.50 13.67 37.81
CA GLY A 131 -23.71 12.49 37.46
C GLY A 131 -24.39 11.61 36.41
N SER A 132 -24.07 10.33 36.40
CA SER A 132 -24.47 9.41 35.32
C SER A 132 -25.98 9.13 35.24
N LEU A 133 -26.49 9.11 34.00
CA LEU A 133 -27.83 8.67 33.62
C LEU A 133 -28.15 7.26 34.13
N ARG A 134 -27.15 6.37 34.29
CA ARG A 134 -27.34 5.02 34.81
C ARG A 134 -28.09 4.99 36.14
N LYS A 135 -27.88 6.00 37.00
CA LYS A 135 -28.55 6.13 38.31
C LYS A 135 -30.06 6.36 38.22
N TYR A 136 -30.52 6.83 37.07
CA TYR A 136 -31.91 7.25 36.85
C TYR A 136 -32.72 6.24 36.04
N ILE A 137 -32.10 5.20 35.49
CA ILE A 137 -32.75 4.19 34.61
C ILE A 137 -32.89 2.80 35.27
N THR A 138 -32.48 2.61 36.52
CA THR A 138 -32.60 1.31 37.21
C THR A 138 -33.90 1.21 38.01
N GLY A 139 -34.87 0.41 37.54
CA GLY A 139 -36.09 0.04 38.28
C GLY A 139 -37.40 0.56 37.69
N THR A 140 -38.53 -0.06 38.07
CA THR A 140 -39.90 0.20 37.55
C THR A 140 -40.50 1.55 37.95
N SER A 141 -39.86 2.28 38.86
CA SER A 141 -40.21 3.66 39.25
C SER A 141 -38.98 4.57 39.15
N CYS A 142 -38.29 4.51 38.01
CA CYS A 142 -37.24 5.48 37.69
C CYS A 142 -37.85 6.89 37.81
N GLY A 143 -37.40 7.66 38.80
CA GLY A 143 -37.97 8.95 39.22
C GLY A 143 -37.85 10.10 38.22
N LEU A 144 -37.84 9.80 36.92
CA LEU A 144 -37.92 10.74 35.82
C LEU A 144 -39.31 10.68 35.21
N HIS A 145 -39.95 11.84 35.05
CA HIS A 145 -41.19 11.96 34.30
C HIS A 145 -40.93 11.68 32.80
N TRP A 146 -41.97 11.27 32.07
CA TRP A 146 -41.85 11.00 30.64
C TRP A 146 -41.21 12.16 29.86
N THR A 147 -41.63 13.39 30.16
CA THR A 147 -41.09 14.61 29.54
C THR A 147 -39.58 14.72 29.70
N ASP A 148 -39.04 14.41 30.88
CA ASP A 148 -37.59 14.44 31.14
C ASP A 148 -36.87 13.38 30.31
N ARG A 149 -37.41 12.16 30.26
CA ARG A 149 -36.85 11.04 29.46
C ARG A 149 -36.79 11.37 27.98
N TYR A 150 -37.87 11.95 27.46
CA TYR A 150 -37.95 12.33 26.07
C TYR A 150 -36.94 13.43 25.72
N GLN A 151 -36.78 14.44 26.58
CA GLN A 151 -35.74 15.46 26.42
C GLN A 151 -34.32 14.89 26.54
N ILE A 152 -34.11 13.90 27.40
CA ILE A 152 -32.83 13.18 27.48
C ILE A 152 -32.54 12.44 26.16
N ILE A 153 -33.50 11.72 25.58
CA ILE A 153 -33.33 11.03 24.29
C ILE A 153 -32.96 12.02 23.17
N ILE A 154 -33.68 13.15 23.09
CA ILE A 154 -33.39 14.21 22.13
C ILE A 154 -31.98 14.77 22.34
N GLY A 155 -31.61 15.11 23.59
CA GLY A 155 -30.30 15.68 23.89
C GLY A 155 -29.14 14.74 23.59
N ILE A 156 -29.26 13.44 23.88
CA ILE A 156 -28.23 12.44 23.52
C ILE A 156 -28.11 12.36 21.99
N SER A 157 -29.24 12.34 21.28
CA SER A 157 -29.26 12.28 19.81
C SER A 157 -28.61 13.51 19.18
N GLN A 158 -28.87 14.71 19.72
CA GLN A 158 -28.24 15.97 19.31
C GLN A 158 -26.73 15.97 19.57
N GLY A 159 -26.31 15.50 20.76
CA GLY A 159 -24.88 15.35 21.08
C GLY A 159 -24.18 14.40 20.12
N LEU A 160 -24.77 13.24 19.85
CA LEU A 160 -24.19 12.25 18.95
C LEU A 160 -24.15 12.73 17.50
N HIS A 161 -25.18 13.44 17.04
CA HIS A 161 -25.21 14.08 15.73
C HIS A 161 -24.04 15.04 15.55
N TYR A 162 -23.80 15.90 16.53
CA TYR A 162 -22.67 16.83 16.52
C TYR A 162 -21.32 16.09 16.45
N LEU A 163 -21.15 15.00 17.19
CA LEU A 163 -19.93 14.18 17.10
C LEU A 163 -19.73 13.59 15.70
N HIS A 164 -20.80 13.03 15.11
CA HIS A 164 -20.73 12.44 13.78
C HIS A 164 -20.46 13.47 12.68
N GLN A 165 -21.02 14.70 12.78
CA GLN A 165 -20.69 15.80 11.88
C GLN A 165 -19.20 16.21 11.95
N ASN A 166 -18.58 16.08 13.12
CA ASN A 166 -17.16 16.29 13.32
C ASN A 166 -16.31 15.04 13.01
N ASN A 167 -16.89 14.01 12.38
CA ASN A 167 -16.24 12.75 12.03
C ASN A 167 -15.67 12.00 13.26
N ILE A 168 -16.36 12.08 14.40
CA ILE A 168 -15.97 11.39 15.64
C ILE A 168 -16.92 10.24 15.91
N VAL A 169 -16.37 9.03 16.12
CA VAL A 169 -17.10 7.85 16.62
C VAL A 169 -16.76 7.68 18.10
N HIS A 170 -17.78 7.59 18.96
CA HIS A 170 -17.60 7.48 20.42
C HIS A 170 -17.09 6.08 20.83
N SER A 171 -17.61 5.02 20.21
CA SER A 171 -17.21 3.61 20.40
C SER A 171 -17.46 2.98 21.79
N ASP A 172 -17.82 3.75 22.81
CA ASP A 172 -18.27 3.23 24.13
C ASP A 172 -19.44 4.04 24.68
N LEU A 173 -20.45 4.30 23.84
CA LEU A 173 -21.65 5.02 24.26
C LEU A 173 -22.52 4.12 25.14
N LYS A 174 -22.80 4.55 26.37
CA LYS A 174 -23.59 3.83 27.39
C LYS A 174 -24.11 4.82 28.45
N PRO A 175 -25.11 4.46 29.27
CA PRO A 175 -25.66 5.36 30.29
C PRO A 175 -24.63 5.84 31.33
N GLU A 176 -23.59 5.07 31.61
CA GLU A 176 -22.46 5.47 32.47
C GLU A 176 -21.70 6.69 31.90
N ASN A 177 -21.68 6.81 30.57
CA ASN A 177 -20.98 7.84 29.81
C ASN A 177 -21.91 9.00 29.36
N ILE A 178 -23.13 9.06 29.91
CA ILE A 178 -24.04 10.20 29.77
C ILE A 178 -24.24 10.82 31.15
N LEU A 179 -23.80 12.06 31.35
CA LEU A 179 -23.98 12.80 32.59
C LEU A 179 -25.17 13.76 32.49
N LEU A 180 -25.84 14.03 33.60
CA LEU A 180 -26.96 14.97 33.69
C LEU A 180 -26.53 16.22 34.48
N ASP A 181 -26.80 17.40 33.93
CA ASP A 181 -26.61 18.66 34.67
C ASP A 181 -27.79 18.94 35.62
N ASP A 182 -27.76 20.10 36.29
CA ASP A 182 -28.81 20.49 37.24
C ASP A 182 -30.21 20.54 36.61
N ASN A 183 -30.29 20.83 35.31
CA ASN A 183 -31.52 20.91 34.53
C ASN A 183 -31.87 19.59 33.82
N LEU A 184 -31.22 18.48 34.17
CA LEU A 184 -31.38 17.17 33.53
C LEU A 184 -30.99 17.15 32.03
N VAL A 185 -30.21 18.13 31.56
CA VAL A 185 -29.70 18.12 30.19
C VAL A 185 -28.60 17.06 30.08
N PRO A 186 -28.69 16.12 29.12
CA PRO A 186 -27.69 15.07 28.96
C PRO A 186 -26.42 15.59 28.28
N LYS A 187 -25.27 15.15 28.78
CA LYS A 187 -23.94 15.47 28.26
C LYS A 187 -23.11 14.19 28.07
N ILE A 188 -22.69 13.92 26.84
CA ILE A 188 -21.83 12.78 26.49
C ILE A 188 -20.41 13.02 27.04
N THR A 189 -19.81 11.99 27.64
CA THR A 189 -18.46 12.02 28.20
C THR A 189 -17.67 10.75 27.93
N ASP A 190 -16.41 10.72 28.33
CA ASP A 190 -15.46 9.60 28.23
C ASP A 190 -15.08 9.18 26.80
N PHE A 191 -14.16 9.94 26.21
CA PHE A 191 -13.69 9.77 24.83
C PHE A 191 -12.48 8.82 24.72
N GLY A 192 -12.18 8.04 25.76
CA GLY A 192 -10.98 7.19 25.82
C GLY A 192 -10.92 6.09 24.74
N LEU A 193 -12.07 5.68 24.22
CA LEU A 193 -12.17 4.73 23.11
C LEU A 193 -12.54 5.40 21.77
N SER A 194 -12.79 6.70 21.77
CA SER A 194 -13.25 7.44 20.58
C SER A 194 -12.21 7.43 19.45
N ARG A 195 -12.71 7.62 18.23
CA ARG A 195 -11.90 7.71 17.01
C ARG A 195 -12.31 8.91 16.18
N CYS A 196 -11.32 9.71 15.83
CA CYS A 196 -11.46 10.84 14.92
C CYS A 196 -11.08 10.38 13.51
N PHE A 197 -12.05 10.38 12.59
CA PHE A 197 -11.85 9.98 11.21
C PHE A 197 -11.28 11.12 10.38
N ARG A 198 -10.37 10.78 9.46
CA ARG A 198 -9.84 11.74 8.48
C ARG A 198 -10.93 12.13 7.47
N PRO A 199 -10.81 13.27 6.76
CA PRO A 199 -11.71 13.60 5.66
C PRO A 199 -11.82 12.41 4.68
N MET A 200 -13.05 12.03 4.30
CA MET A 200 -13.40 10.88 3.44
C MET A 200 -13.25 9.49 4.08
N GLN A 201 -12.86 9.38 5.35
CA GLN A 201 -12.84 8.10 6.07
C GLN A 201 -14.19 7.85 6.74
N SER A 202 -14.88 6.77 6.38
CA SER A 202 -16.17 6.37 6.97
C SER A 202 -16.07 5.19 7.95
N GLN A 203 -14.91 4.53 8.01
CA GLN A 203 -14.65 3.38 8.88
C GLN A 203 -13.17 3.24 9.25
N THR A 204 -12.89 2.56 10.35
CA THR A 204 -11.55 2.11 10.76
C THR A 204 -11.61 0.73 11.38
N PHE A 205 -10.49 0.03 11.49
CA PHE A 205 -10.44 -1.33 12.04
C PHE A 205 -9.50 -1.41 13.23
N THR A 206 -9.84 -2.25 14.20
CA THR A 206 -9.00 -2.52 15.37
C THR A 206 -8.90 -4.02 15.64
N VAL A 207 -7.71 -4.48 16.01
CA VAL A 207 -7.45 -5.86 16.45
C VAL A 207 -7.86 -6.06 17.91
N ASN A 208 -7.90 -4.98 18.69
CA ASN A 208 -8.27 -5.01 20.10
C ASN A 208 -9.71 -4.50 20.25
N ILE A 209 -10.68 -5.42 20.20
CA ILE A 209 -12.08 -5.12 20.48
C ILE A 209 -12.17 -4.69 21.96
N ARG A 210 -12.49 -3.42 22.18
CA ARG A 210 -12.64 -2.80 23.50
C ARG A 210 -13.98 -2.08 23.55
N GLY A 211 -14.59 -2.07 24.72
CA GLY A 211 -15.89 -1.46 24.98
C GLY A 211 -16.66 -2.26 26.02
N THR A 212 -17.92 -1.88 26.25
CA THR A 212 -18.72 -2.45 27.34
C THR A 212 -19.60 -3.60 26.85
N PRO A 213 -19.45 -4.83 27.40
CA PRO A 213 -20.29 -5.97 27.03
C PRO A 213 -21.78 -5.66 27.13
N GLY A 214 -22.51 -6.00 26.07
CA GLY A 214 -23.95 -5.74 25.94
C GLY A 214 -24.33 -4.38 25.36
N TYR A 215 -23.36 -3.52 25.01
CA TYR A 215 -23.56 -2.41 24.07
C TYR A 215 -22.87 -2.65 22.71
N PHE A 216 -22.20 -3.80 22.53
CA PHE A 216 -21.51 -4.13 21.28
C PHE A 216 -22.50 -4.38 20.14
N ALA A 217 -22.32 -3.63 19.06
CA ALA A 217 -22.97 -3.91 17.79
C ALA A 217 -22.42 -5.21 17.17
N PRO A 218 -23.23 -5.99 16.42
CA PRO A 218 -22.80 -7.28 15.85
C PRO A 218 -21.51 -7.21 15.01
N GLU A 219 -21.30 -6.13 14.27
CA GLU A 219 -20.11 -5.93 13.44
C GLU A 219 -18.82 -5.65 14.23
N CYS A 220 -18.92 -5.29 15.52
CA CYS A 220 -17.75 -5.05 16.38
C CYS A 220 -16.84 -6.27 16.48
N TRP A 221 -17.39 -7.48 16.34
CA TRP A 221 -16.65 -8.74 16.38
C TRP A 221 -15.68 -8.92 15.21
N ASN A 222 -15.89 -8.18 14.12
CA ASN A 222 -14.98 -8.12 12.97
C ASN A 222 -13.91 -7.02 13.12
N GLY A 223 -13.88 -6.33 14.27
CA GLY A 223 -12.96 -5.22 14.54
C GLY A 223 -13.32 -3.92 13.83
N GLU A 224 -14.49 -3.84 13.18
CA GLU A 224 -14.94 -2.67 12.42
C GLU A 224 -15.49 -1.59 13.34
N ILE A 225 -15.03 -0.34 13.17
CA ILE A 225 -15.50 0.85 13.88
C ILE A 225 -16.06 1.82 12.85
N THR A 226 -17.35 2.14 12.97
CA THR A 226 -18.08 3.09 12.12
C THR A 226 -19.03 3.94 12.96
N HIS A 227 -19.58 5.01 12.39
CA HIS A 227 -20.66 5.78 13.02
C HIS A 227 -21.89 4.93 13.37
N ARG A 228 -22.14 3.84 12.63
CA ARG A 228 -23.30 2.95 12.85
C ARG A 228 -23.19 2.17 14.16
N LEU A 229 -21.99 2.02 14.72
CA LEU A 229 -21.75 1.40 16.01
C LEU A 229 -22.40 2.25 17.12
N ASP A 230 -22.16 3.57 17.13
CA ASP A 230 -22.77 4.46 18.10
C ASP A 230 -24.29 4.52 17.97
N ILE A 231 -24.83 4.40 16.74
CA ILE A 231 -26.27 4.32 16.50
C ILE A 231 -26.87 3.09 17.18
N TYR A 232 -26.21 1.94 17.10
CA TYR A 232 -26.64 0.73 17.79
C TYR A 232 -26.66 0.93 19.31
N CYS A 233 -25.59 1.50 19.87
CA CYS A 233 -25.53 1.84 21.29
C CYS A 233 -26.64 2.82 21.71
N LEU A 234 -26.95 3.82 20.87
CA LEU A 234 -28.06 4.74 21.09
C LEU A 234 -29.40 4.01 21.16
N GLY A 235 -29.64 3.04 20.27
CA GLY A 235 -30.86 2.22 20.31
C GLY A 235 -31.04 1.45 21.63
N ILE A 236 -29.94 0.91 22.17
CA ILE A 236 -29.95 0.25 23.49
C ILE A 236 -30.21 1.27 24.62
N ILE A 237 -29.61 2.46 24.56
CA ILE A 237 -29.82 3.50 25.57
C ILE A 237 -31.28 3.96 25.57
N ILE A 238 -31.87 4.22 24.40
CA ILE A 238 -33.27 4.62 24.28
C ILE A 238 -34.16 3.53 24.90
N THR A 239 -33.88 2.28 24.57
CA THR A 239 -34.58 1.12 25.15
C THR A 239 -34.54 1.10 26.68
N GLU A 240 -33.35 1.31 27.28
CA GLU A 240 -33.20 1.33 28.73
C GLU A 240 -33.89 2.54 29.36
N VAL A 241 -33.92 3.70 28.69
CA VAL A 241 -34.67 4.89 29.15
C VAL A 241 -36.18 4.64 29.10
N LEU A 242 -36.68 3.95 28.08
CA LEU A 242 -38.10 3.64 27.91
C LEU A 242 -38.60 2.61 28.94
N THR A 243 -37.81 1.57 29.22
CA THR A 243 -38.30 0.39 29.95
C THR A 243 -37.65 0.15 31.31
N GLY A 244 -36.54 0.85 31.61
CA GLY A 244 -35.72 0.61 32.79
C GLY A 244 -34.94 -0.71 32.76
N GLN A 245 -35.01 -1.47 31.66
CA GLN A 245 -34.29 -2.72 31.41
C GLN A 245 -33.82 -2.78 29.95
N ARG A 246 -33.01 -3.78 29.60
CA ARG A 246 -32.68 -4.04 28.19
C ARG A 246 -33.79 -4.87 27.56
N LEU A 247 -34.34 -4.44 26.43
CA LEU A 247 -35.36 -5.21 25.70
C LEU A 247 -34.76 -6.53 25.18
N SER A 248 -35.61 -7.55 25.14
CA SER A 248 -35.31 -8.79 24.44
C SER A 248 -35.53 -8.59 22.93
N LEU A 249 -34.82 -9.36 22.10
CA LEU A 249 -34.96 -9.32 20.63
C LEU A 249 -36.39 -9.64 20.14
N ASN A 250 -37.27 -10.15 21.02
CA ASN A 250 -38.65 -10.52 20.73
C ASN A 250 -39.70 -9.48 21.18
N ASP A 251 -39.28 -8.31 21.62
CA ASP A 251 -40.17 -7.23 22.02
C ASP A 251 -40.49 -6.31 20.84
N ASN A 252 -41.72 -5.80 20.78
CA ASN A 252 -42.20 -4.90 19.73
C ASN A 252 -42.63 -3.55 20.34
N ALA A 253 -42.84 -2.55 19.47
CA ALA A 253 -43.21 -1.20 19.90
C ALA A 253 -44.51 -1.20 20.70
N ASP A 254 -45.47 -2.05 20.30
CA ASP A 254 -46.77 -2.13 20.93
C ASP A 254 -46.70 -2.59 22.39
N LYS A 255 -45.84 -3.55 22.74
CA LYS A 255 -45.62 -3.96 24.14
C LYS A 255 -45.08 -2.82 24.99
N VAL A 256 -44.16 -2.02 24.45
CA VAL A 256 -43.61 -0.85 25.16
C VAL A 256 -44.71 0.17 25.38
N VAL A 257 -45.48 0.50 24.34
CA VAL A 257 -46.60 1.46 24.42
C VAL A 257 -47.68 0.99 25.40
N GLU A 258 -48.03 -0.30 25.39
CA GLU A 258 -48.99 -0.90 26.33
C GLU A 258 -48.54 -0.71 27.79
N SER A 259 -47.25 -0.94 28.08
CA SER A 259 -46.70 -0.73 29.43
C SER A 259 -46.78 0.73 29.90
N TRP A 260 -46.61 1.69 29.00
CA TRP A 260 -46.72 3.13 29.30
C TRP A 260 -48.18 3.60 29.42
N SER A 261 -49.12 2.96 28.72
CA SER A 261 -50.55 3.30 28.79
C SER A 261 -51.12 3.16 30.20
N ALA A 262 -50.56 2.26 31.02
CA ALA A 262 -50.96 2.05 32.40
C ALA A 262 -50.35 3.06 33.40
N ILE A 263 -49.33 3.83 32.98
CA ILE A 263 -48.51 4.68 33.86
C ILE A 263 -48.79 6.18 33.64
N LEU A 264 -49.15 6.60 32.42
CA LEU A 264 -49.32 8.01 32.06
C LEU A 264 -50.65 8.61 32.52
N GLU A 265 -50.62 9.89 32.92
CA GLU A 265 -51.80 10.65 33.34
C GLU A 265 -52.62 11.18 32.15
N LYS A 266 -53.96 11.20 32.30
CA LYS A 266 -54.92 11.50 31.23
C LYS A 266 -54.80 12.83 30.45
N PRO A 267 -54.34 13.97 31.01
CA PRO A 267 -54.45 15.25 30.30
C PRO A 267 -53.58 15.36 29.02
N GLN A 268 -52.58 14.49 28.85
CA GLN A 268 -51.65 14.48 27.70
C GLN A 268 -51.30 13.06 27.21
N GLN A 269 -52.10 12.07 27.61
CA GLN A 269 -51.77 10.65 27.45
C GLN A 269 -51.55 10.26 25.99
N ASP A 270 -52.40 10.72 25.06
CA ASP A 270 -52.32 10.34 23.63
C ASP A 270 -51.04 10.86 22.96
N VAL A 271 -50.66 12.11 23.23
CA VAL A 271 -49.45 12.73 22.66
C VAL A 271 -48.20 12.04 23.22
N GLN A 272 -48.19 11.77 24.53
CA GLN A 272 -47.07 11.12 25.19
C GLN A 272 -46.93 9.65 24.74
N LEU A 273 -48.03 8.93 24.56
CA LEU A 273 -48.00 7.57 24.01
C LEU A 273 -47.48 7.52 22.58
N GLU A 274 -47.79 8.52 21.75
CA GLU A 274 -47.23 8.61 20.41
C GLU A 274 -45.71 8.88 20.45
N GLN A 275 -45.25 9.76 21.34
CA GLN A 275 -43.82 9.97 21.55
C GLN A 275 -43.12 8.69 22.03
N VAL A 276 -43.74 7.92 22.94
CA VAL A 276 -43.25 6.61 23.39
C VAL A 276 -43.13 5.65 22.21
N ARG A 277 -44.16 5.58 21.36
CA ARG A 277 -44.18 4.75 20.15
C ARG A 277 -43.03 5.10 19.21
N VAL A 278 -42.87 6.38 18.88
CA VAL A 278 -41.79 6.87 18.00
C VAL A 278 -40.42 6.53 18.57
N CYS A 279 -40.19 6.76 19.87
CA CYS A 279 -38.92 6.39 20.51
C CYS A 279 -38.65 4.88 20.45
N ALA A 280 -39.68 4.05 20.65
CA ALA A 280 -39.54 2.60 20.57
C ALA A 280 -39.18 2.15 19.14
N GLU A 281 -39.85 2.68 18.12
CA GLU A 281 -39.57 2.37 16.72
C GLU A 281 -38.15 2.81 16.30
N ILE A 282 -37.72 4.01 16.72
CA ILE A 282 -36.34 4.49 16.53
C ILE A 282 -35.35 3.53 17.18
N ALA A 283 -35.59 3.12 18.43
CA ALA A 283 -34.70 2.22 19.16
C ALA A 283 -34.53 0.89 18.41
N MET A 284 -35.64 0.28 17.96
CA MET A 284 -35.63 -0.94 17.17
C MET A 284 -34.86 -0.77 15.85
N LYS A 285 -35.08 0.34 15.13
CA LYS A 285 -34.37 0.60 13.87
C LYS A 285 -32.88 0.82 14.06
N CYS A 286 -32.49 1.49 15.15
CA CYS A 286 -31.11 1.68 15.54
C CYS A 286 -30.40 0.35 15.86
N MET A 287 -31.14 -0.64 16.37
CA MET A 287 -30.62 -1.96 16.74
C MET A 287 -30.66 -3.01 15.60
N GLU A 288 -30.93 -2.59 14.36
CA GLU A 288 -30.88 -3.47 13.18
C GLU A 288 -29.53 -4.18 13.06
N ILE A 289 -29.55 -5.50 12.80
CA ILE A 289 -28.35 -6.32 12.70
C ILE A 289 -27.45 -5.81 11.58
N ASN A 290 -28.04 -5.46 10.43
CA ASN A 290 -27.31 -4.85 9.32
C ASN A 290 -27.07 -3.36 9.60
N PRO A 291 -25.80 -2.91 9.76
CA PRO A 291 -25.48 -1.52 10.07
C PRO A 291 -25.99 -0.51 9.03
N ALA A 292 -26.09 -0.92 7.76
CA ALA A 292 -26.57 -0.08 6.67
C ALA A 292 -28.07 0.24 6.76
N ARG A 293 -28.85 -0.59 7.48
CA ARG A 293 -30.29 -0.38 7.68
C ARG A 293 -30.61 0.53 8.87
N ARG A 294 -29.62 0.81 9.72
CA ARG A 294 -29.78 1.75 10.84
C ARG A 294 -29.97 3.16 10.28
N PRO A 295 -30.73 4.05 10.93
CA PRO A 295 -30.85 5.44 10.53
C PRO A 295 -29.56 6.21 10.84
N ASP A 296 -29.34 7.34 10.17
CA ASP A 296 -28.32 8.31 10.61
C ASP A 296 -28.91 9.24 11.68
N THR A 297 -28.04 9.97 12.37
CA THR A 297 -28.44 10.85 13.48
C THR A 297 -29.35 11.99 13.04
N GLN A 298 -29.24 12.48 11.80
CA GLN A 298 -30.12 13.53 11.29
C GLN A 298 -31.55 13.01 11.16
N HIS A 299 -31.71 11.82 10.58
CA HIS A 299 -33.03 11.20 10.44
C HIS A 299 -33.65 10.84 11.79
N ILE A 300 -32.85 10.37 12.77
CA ILE A 300 -33.32 10.15 14.14
C ILE A 300 -33.90 11.43 14.74
N ILE A 301 -33.19 12.56 14.61
CA ILE A 301 -33.65 13.86 15.14
C ILE A 301 -34.91 14.32 14.41
N SER A 302 -34.97 14.21 13.08
CA SER A 302 -36.17 14.56 12.30
C SER A 302 -37.41 13.74 12.70
N ALA A 303 -37.22 12.45 13.00
CA ALA A 303 -38.29 11.57 13.47
C ALA A 303 -38.74 11.93 14.90
N LEU A 304 -37.82 12.24 15.81
CA LEU A 304 -38.15 12.73 17.15
C LEU A 304 -38.90 14.05 17.10
N ASP A 305 -38.54 14.96 16.20
CA ASP A 305 -39.23 16.26 16.02
C ASP A 305 -40.61 16.13 15.33
N GLY A 306 -41.02 14.92 14.91
CA GLY A 306 -42.29 14.68 14.20
C GLY A 306 -42.31 15.20 12.76
N ARG A 307 -41.15 15.47 12.16
CA ARG A 307 -41.02 16.00 10.78
C ARG A 307 -40.97 14.90 9.72
N GLU A 308 -40.53 13.71 10.08
CA GLU A 308 -40.40 12.54 9.20
C GLU A 308 -40.89 11.29 9.94
N THR A 309 -41.35 10.28 9.20
CA THR A 309 -41.62 8.96 9.78
C THR A 309 -40.35 8.12 9.74
N ILE A 310 -40.08 7.37 10.81
CA ILE A 310 -38.88 6.50 10.89
C ILE A 310 -38.90 5.37 9.84
N ASN A 311 -40.10 5.00 9.37
CA ASN A 311 -40.31 4.05 8.28
C ASN A 311 -40.02 4.65 6.88
N GLY A 312 -39.97 5.99 6.76
CA GLY A 312 -39.62 6.71 5.53
C GLY A 312 -38.13 6.65 5.17
N TYR A 313 -37.27 6.06 6.03
CA TYR A 313 -35.83 5.89 5.76
C TYR A 313 -35.52 4.95 4.57
N ILE A 314 -36.52 4.25 4.01
CA ILE A 314 -36.34 3.39 2.85
C ILE A 314 -36.83 4.12 1.60
N GLU A 315 -35.91 4.82 0.92
CA GLU A 315 -35.77 4.88 -0.55
C GLU A 315 -34.73 5.92 -1.02
N ASN A 316 -34.25 6.84 -0.19
CA ASN A 316 -33.35 7.91 -0.64
C ASN A 316 -31.84 7.69 -0.37
N SER A 317 -31.44 6.70 0.42
CA SER A 317 -30.02 6.33 0.59
C SER A 317 -29.52 5.30 -0.43
N MET A 318 -30.42 4.72 -1.24
CA MET A 318 -30.10 3.73 -2.27
C MET A 318 -29.39 4.33 -3.51
N ILE A 319 -29.21 5.65 -3.59
CA ILE A 319 -28.61 6.31 -4.76
C ILE A 319 -27.11 6.60 -4.58
N THR A 320 -26.52 6.42 -3.39
CA THR A 320 -25.08 6.65 -3.18
C THR A 320 -24.37 5.47 -2.51
N SER A 321 -24.57 4.29 -3.06
CA SER A 321 -23.58 3.21 -3.20
C SER A 321 -24.35 1.95 -3.58
N GLN A 322 -24.14 1.46 -4.80
CA GLN A 322 -24.61 0.12 -5.18
C GLN A 322 -23.94 -0.91 -4.27
N GLN A 323 -24.56 -1.26 -3.15
CA GLN A 323 -24.22 -2.46 -2.38
C GLN A 323 -25.06 -3.61 -2.91
N PHE A 324 -24.34 -4.44 -3.66
CA PHE A 324 -24.67 -5.77 -4.12
C PHE A 324 -25.52 -6.59 -3.11
N ASN A 325 -26.70 -7.06 -3.51
CA ASN A 325 -27.59 -7.87 -2.67
C ASN A 325 -27.27 -9.39 -2.84
N PRO A 326 -26.69 -10.08 -1.83
CA PRO A 326 -26.23 -11.46 -1.98
C PRO A 326 -27.35 -12.51 -1.98
N GLU A 327 -28.60 -12.14 -1.67
CA GLU A 327 -29.77 -13.05 -1.77
C GLU A 327 -30.07 -13.51 -3.22
N VAL A 328 -29.39 -12.93 -4.22
CA VAL A 328 -29.55 -13.22 -5.65
C VAL A 328 -28.42 -14.09 -6.22
N LEU A 329 -27.47 -14.54 -5.39
CA LEU A 329 -26.36 -15.38 -5.84
C LEU A 329 -26.67 -16.87 -5.74
N ASN A 330 -26.20 -17.64 -6.73
CA ASN A 330 -26.13 -19.10 -6.59
C ASN A 330 -25.07 -19.50 -5.55
N ASP A 331 -25.19 -20.70 -4.99
CA ASP A 331 -24.36 -21.20 -3.88
C ASP A 331 -22.85 -21.00 -4.10
N THR A 332 -22.38 -21.25 -5.33
CA THR A 332 -20.97 -21.07 -5.72
C THR A 332 -20.51 -19.62 -5.62
N MET A 333 -21.33 -18.67 -6.07
CA MET A 333 -20.95 -17.26 -6.08
C MET A 333 -21.13 -16.61 -4.69
N GLY A 334 -22.06 -17.13 -3.88
CA GLY A 334 -22.16 -16.80 -2.46
C GLY A 334 -20.89 -17.18 -1.68
N ALA A 335 -20.32 -18.36 -1.95
CA ALA A 335 -19.06 -18.79 -1.33
C ALA A 335 -17.86 -17.92 -1.75
N LEU A 336 -17.78 -17.53 -3.03
CA LEU A 336 -16.73 -16.62 -3.52
C LEU A 336 -16.87 -15.21 -2.91
N TRP A 337 -18.11 -14.72 -2.76
CA TRP A 337 -18.39 -13.46 -2.08
C TRP A 337 -17.93 -13.48 -0.61
N LEU A 338 -18.22 -14.54 0.12
CA LEU A 338 -17.77 -14.71 1.50
C LEU A 338 -16.24 -14.71 1.62
N ARG A 339 -15.52 -15.41 0.71
CA ARG A 339 -14.04 -15.35 0.66
C ARG A 339 -13.54 -13.95 0.34
N TYR A 340 -14.20 -13.22 -0.55
CA TYR A 340 -13.83 -11.84 -0.85
C TYR A 340 -14.01 -10.94 0.38
N GLN A 341 -15.09 -11.12 1.14
CA GLN A 341 -15.34 -10.37 2.38
C GLN A 341 -14.31 -10.63 3.48
N GLN A 342 -13.63 -11.78 3.47
CA GLN A 342 -12.57 -12.11 4.42
C GLN A 342 -11.24 -11.41 4.11
N LEU A 343 -11.05 -10.90 2.88
CA LEU A 343 -9.85 -10.13 2.54
C LEU A 343 -9.82 -8.80 3.29
N ASN A 344 -8.62 -8.32 3.61
CA ASN A 344 -8.49 -6.99 4.22
C ASN A 344 -9.01 -5.88 3.28
N PRO A 345 -9.48 -4.72 3.80
CA PRO A 345 -10.15 -3.70 2.98
C PRO A 345 -9.29 -3.06 1.89
N ASP A 346 -7.98 -2.93 2.11
CA ASP A 346 -7.06 -2.38 1.11
C ASP A 346 -6.83 -3.39 -0.02
N LEU A 347 -6.79 -4.69 0.31
CA LEU A 347 -6.72 -5.79 -0.64
C LEU A 347 -8.01 -5.96 -1.43
N GLN A 348 -9.17 -5.81 -0.78
CA GLN A 348 -10.48 -5.76 -1.45
C GLN A 348 -10.51 -4.65 -2.50
N ARG A 349 -10.11 -3.42 -2.14
CA ARG A 349 -10.02 -2.31 -3.10
C ARG A 349 -9.06 -2.62 -4.25
N SER A 350 -7.89 -3.18 -3.93
CA SER A 350 -6.87 -3.56 -4.92
C SER A 350 -7.38 -4.62 -5.89
N PHE A 351 -8.12 -5.62 -5.40
CA PHE A 351 -8.70 -6.67 -6.22
C PHE A 351 -9.93 -6.20 -7.01
N LYS A 352 -10.79 -5.37 -6.41
CA LYS A 352 -11.92 -4.70 -7.07
C LYS A 352 -11.46 -3.92 -8.28
N TYR A 353 -10.38 -3.15 -8.14
CA TYR A 353 -9.78 -2.39 -9.23
C TYR A 353 -9.37 -3.25 -10.43
N CYS A 354 -9.09 -4.54 -10.24
CA CYS A 354 -8.76 -5.43 -11.35
C CYS A 354 -9.94 -5.73 -12.29
N SER A 355 -11.18 -5.36 -11.95
CA SER A 355 -12.36 -5.52 -12.82
C SER A 355 -12.30 -4.67 -14.09
N ILE A 356 -11.50 -3.58 -14.09
CA ILE A 356 -11.29 -2.76 -15.30
C ILE A 356 -10.61 -3.54 -16.42
N PHE A 357 -9.90 -4.62 -16.11
CA PHE A 357 -9.25 -5.46 -17.11
C PHE A 357 -10.24 -6.47 -17.70
N PRO A 358 -10.21 -6.69 -19.03
CA PRO A 358 -11.06 -7.68 -19.68
C PRO A 358 -10.87 -9.10 -19.11
N LYS A 359 -11.91 -9.94 -19.22
CA LYS A 359 -11.83 -11.36 -18.83
C LYS A 359 -10.65 -12.04 -19.52
N ARG A 360 -9.98 -12.93 -18.79
CA ARG A 360 -8.82 -13.71 -19.26
C ARG A 360 -7.61 -12.86 -19.67
N SER A 361 -7.56 -11.59 -19.26
CA SER A 361 -6.37 -10.76 -19.43
C SER A 361 -5.18 -11.39 -18.70
N LYS A 362 -4.03 -11.41 -19.36
CA LYS A 362 -2.76 -11.82 -18.75
C LYS A 362 -2.19 -10.66 -17.93
N LEU A 363 -2.42 -10.71 -16.63
CA LEU A 363 -1.98 -9.69 -15.67
C LEU A 363 -0.57 -10.02 -15.21
N ARG A 364 0.34 -9.04 -15.27
CA ARG A 364 1.67 -9.17 -14.68
C ARG A 364 1.67 -8.55 -13.29
N ARG A 365 2.29 -9.25 -12.34
CA ARG A 365 2.42 -8.84 -10.94
C ARG A 365 3.01 -7.44 -10.80
N ASP A 366 4.13 -7.17 -11.47
CA ASP A 366 4.82 -5.87 -11.41
C ASP A 366 3.91 -4.72 -11.86
N VAL A 367 3.08 -4.96 -12.86
CA VAL A 367 2.13 -3.97 -13.38
C VAL A 367 1.01 -3.67 -12.37
N LEU A 368 0.44 -4.70 -11.75
CA LEU A 368 -0.64 -4.53 -10.76
C LEU A 368 -0.14 -3.82 -9.49
N VAL A 369 1.01 -4.25 -8.95
CA VAL A 369 1.64 -3.61 -7.79
C VAL A 369 1.84 -2.11 -8.04
N ARG A 370 2.40 -1.75 -9.20
CA ARG A 370 2.61 -0.35 -9.61
C ARG A 370 1.31 0.45 -9.69
N LEU A 371 0.23 -0.14 -10.22
CA LEU A 371 -1.07 0.52 -10.30
C LEU A 371 -1.68 0.73 -8.91
N TRP A 372 -1.61 -0.25 -8.02
CA TRP A 372 -2.13 -0.14 -6.65
C TRP A 372 -1.37 0.90 -5.82
N VAL A 373 -0.04 0.98 -5.98
CA VAL A 373 0.79 2.01 -5.37
C VAL A 373 0.41 3.40 -5.91
N ALA A 374 0.31 3.56 -7.23
CA ALA A 374 -0.07 4.84 -7.84
C ALA A 374 -1.47 5.32 -7.46
N GLN A 375 -2.43 4.39 -7.31
CA GLN A 375 -3.78 4.68 -6.81
C GLN A 375 -3.82 4.89 -5.29
N GLY A 376 -2.72 4.67 -4.56
CA GLY A 376 -2.67 4.83 -3.10
C GLY A 376 -3.57 3.84 -2.36
N PHE A 377 -3.77 2.65 -2.92
CA PHE A 377 -4.50 1.58 -2.23
C PHE A 377 -3.67 0.95 -1.11
N ILE A 378 -2.35 1.10 -1.18
CA ILE A 378 -1.41 0.58 -0.20
C ILE A 378 -1.19 1.60 0.90
N LYS A 379 -1.38 1.17 2.16
CA LYS A 379 -1.16 2.00 3.36
C LYS A 379 -0.01 1.43 4.16
N THR A 380 0.94 2.27 4.53
CA THR A 380 2.01 1.91 5.47
C THR A 380 1.59 2.27 6.89
N SER A 381 1.84 1.38 7.84
CA SER A 381 1.53 1.56 9.26
C SER A 381 2.63 2.35 9.99
N CYS A 382 3.84 2.39 9.42
CA CYS A 382 4.98 3.18 9.90
C CYS A 382 5.88 3.63 8.74
N ALA A 383 6.78 4.58 9.01
CA ALA A 383 7.65 5.18 7.99
C ALA A 383 8.72 4.23 7.41
N THR A 384 8.95 3.08 8.06
CA THR A 384 9.96 2.09 7.64
C THR A 384 9.41 1.01 6.71
N GLU A 385 8.08 0.88 6.59
CA GLU A 385 7.46 -0.05 5.64
C GLU A 385 7.49 0.51 4.22
N ASP A 386 7.94 -0.31 3.26
CA ASP A 386 7.91 0.04 1.84
C ASP A 386 6.60 -0.45 1.20
N MET A 387 5.94 0.42 0.44
CA MET A 387 4.62 0.13 -0.13
C MET A 387 4.65 -1.08 -1.07
N GLU A 388 5.76 -1.28 -1.77
CA GLU A 388 5.94 -2.36 -2.72
C GLU A 388 6.03 -3.72 -2.03
N ASP A 389 6.51 -3.78 -0.77
CA ASP A 389 6.50 -5.03 0.02
C ASP A 389 5.08 -5.39 0.43
N ILE A 390 4.30 -4.42 0.89
CA ILE A 390 2.90 -4.61 1.28
C ILE A 390 2.07 -5.00 0.05
N ALA A 391 2.26 -4.30 -1.08
CA ALA A 391 1.58 -4.60 -2.33
C ALA A 391 1.92 -6.00 -2.87
N GLU A 392 3.16 -6.43 -2.72
CA GLU A 392 3.58 -7.79 -3.08
C GLU A 392 2.93 -8.82 -2.14
N SER A 393 2.88 -8.57 -0.83
CA SER A 393 2.17 -9.42 0.13
C SER A 393 0.69 -9.57 -0.21
N TYR A 394 0.05 -8.47 -0.60
CA TYR A 394 -1.33 -8.45 -1.08
C TYR A 394 -1.50 -9.31 -2.33
N PHE A 395 -0.59 -9.18 -3.30
CA PHE A 395 -0.59 -10.02 -4.48
C PHE A 395 -0.47 -11.50 -4.13
N GLN A 396 0.46 -11.86 -3.24
CA GLN A 396 0.67 -13.24 -2.79
C GLN A 396 -0.53 -13.80 -2.04
N GLU A 397 -1.22 -12.99 -1.24
CA GLU A 397 -2.47 -13.38 -0.58
C GLU A 397 -3.56 -13.71 -1.60
N LEU A 398 -3.72 -12.91 -2.66
CA LEU A 398 -4.69 -13.20 -3.74
C LEU A 398 -4.34 -14.49 -4.49
N VAL A 399 -3.07 -14.76 -4.74
CA VAL A 399 -2.62 -16.03 -5.34
C VAL A 399 -2.92 -17.20 -4.41
N SER A 400 -2.59 -17.06 -3.11
CA SER A 400 -2.81 -18.09 -2.08
C SER A 400 -4.29 -18.41 -1.89
N CYS A 401 -5.15 -17.39 -1.96
CA CYS A 401 -6.61 -17.54 -1.93
C CYS A 401 -7.20 -18.07 -3.25
N SER A 402 -6.37 -18.34 -4.27
CA SER A 402 -6.79 -18.74 -5.62
C SER A 402 -7.65 -17.71 -6.35
N PHE A 403 -7.52 -16.44 -5.98
CA PHE A 403 -8.19 -15.31 -6.64
C PHE A 403 -7.48 -14.92 -7.94
N LEU A 404 -6.18 -15.19 -7.99
CA LEU A 404 -5.34 -15.09 -9.17
C LEU A 404 -4.76 -16.47 -9.47
N GLN A 405 -4.89 -16.92 -10.71
CA GLN A 405 -4.30 -18.17 -11.17
C GLN A 405 -3.04 -17.87 -11.96
N GLN A 406 -1.94 -18.50 -11.56
CA GLN A 406 -0.67 -18.39 -12.26
C GLN A 406 -0.71 -19.19 -13.58
N GLY A 407 -0.16 -18.59 -14.63
CA GLY A 407 0.13 -19.22 -15.92
C GLY A 407 1.50 -18.81 -16.45
N GLY A 408 1.98 -19.53 -17.46
CA GLY A 408 3.29 -19.29 -18.09
C GLY A 408 4.44 -20.13 -17.53
N GLU A 409 5.61 -20.04 -18.19
CA GLU A 409 6.86 -20.72 -17.79
C GLU A 409 7.72 -19.80 -16.89
N TRP A 410 8.82 -20.34 -16.34
CA TRP A 410 9.68 -19.70 -15.31
C TRP A 410 10.11 -18.25 -15.59
N HIS A 411 10.19 -17.81 -16.86
CA HIS A 411 10.63 -16.45 -17.23
C HIS A 411 9.51 -15.49 -17.70
N ASP A 412 8.29 -15.97 -17.92
CA ASP A 412 7.15 -15.13 -18.36
C ASP A 412 5.87 -15.51 -17.61
N THR A 413 5.93 -15.38 -16.28
CA THR A 413 4.80 -15.64 -15.40
C THR A 413 3.74 -14.55 -15.55
N TRP A 414 2.52 -14.95 -15.88
CA TRP A 414 1.34 -14.10 -15.91
C TRP A 414 0.24 -14.69 -15.03
N PHE A 415 -0.75 -13.89 -14.71
CA PHE A 415 -1.86 -14.26 -13.83
C PHE A 415 -3.18 -13.93 -14.49
N THR A 416 -4.19 -14.78 -14.31
CA THR A 416 -5.57 -14.54 -14.77
C THR A 416 -6.52 -14.59 -13.59
N ILE A 417 -7.56 -13.76 -13.64
CA ILE A 417 -8.70 -13.85 -12.72
C ILE A 417 -9.66 -14.90 -13.29
N PRO A 418 -10.05 -15.92 -12.51
CA PRO A 418 -11.03 -16.92 -12.94
C PRO A 418 -12.36 -16.27 -13.37
N ASP A 419 -12.99 -16.78 -14.42
CA ASP A 419 -14.19 -16.16 -15.03
C ASP A 419 -15.31 -15.90 -13.99
N LEU A 420 -15.56 -16.83 -13.05
CA LEU A 420 -16.54 -16.67 -11.96
C LEU A 420 -16.19 -15.54 -10.97
N LEU A 421 -14.91 -15.38 -10.66
CA LEU A 421 -14.46 -14.28 -9.78
C LEU A 421 -14.51 -12.96 -10.51
N HIS A 422 -14.29 -12.96 -11.82
CA HIS A 422 -14.46 -11.77 -12.66
C HIS A 422 -15.94 -11.36 -12.73
N ASP A 423 -16.87 -12.31 -12.87
CA ASP A 423 -18.32 -12.04 -12.77
C ASP A 423 -18.73 -11.44 -11.42
N LEU A 424 -18.14 -11.95 -10.33
CA LEU A 424 -18.33 -11.38 -9.00
C LEU A 424 -17.78 -9.95 -8.94
N LEU A 425 -16.57 -9.71 -9.44
CA LEU A 425 -15.96 -8.38 -9.47
C LEU A 425 -16.77 -7.38 -10.28
N ASP A 426 -17.33 -7.77 -11.42
CA ASP A 426 -18.21 -6.92 -12.24
C ASP A 426 -19.44 -6.47 -11.45
N LYS A 427 -20.03 -7.38 -10.66
CA LYS A 427 -21.18 -7.09 -9.79
C LYS A 427 -20.82 -6.18 -8.60
N ILE A 428 -19.66 -6.40 -7.97
CA ILE A 428 -19.18 -5.61 -6.83
C ILE A 428 -18.71 -4.23 -7.27
N SER A 429 -18.17 -4.14 -8.49
CA SER A 429 -17.60 -2.90 -9.02
C SER A 429 -18.65 -1.83 -9.24
N GLY A 430 -19.87 -2.22 -9.60
CA GLY A 430 -20.95 -1.29 -9.90
C GLY A 430 -20.53 -0.31 -10.99
N THR A 431 -20.70 0.98 -10.72
CA THR A 431 -20.30 2.09 -11.60
C THR A 431 -18.86 2.57 -11.39
N ASP A 432 -18.20 2.15 -10.32
CA ASP A 432 -16.89 2.67 -9.87
C ASP A 432 -15.74 2.28 -10.82
N CYS A 433 -15.78 1.06 -11.34
CA CYS A 433 -14.83 0.52 -12.32
C CYS A 433 -15.59 0.14 -13.60
N PHE A 434 -15.19 0.70 -14.75
CA PHE A 434 -15.86 0.48 -16.02
C PHE A 434 -14.85 0.19 -17.14
N ARG A 435 -15.29 -0.59 -18.13
CA ARG A 435 -14.49 -0.91 -19.32
C ARG A 435 -15.27 -0.65 -20.59
N ILE A 436 -14.60 -0.06 -21.58
CA ILE A 436 -15.14 0.19 -22.92
C ILE A 436 -14.49 -0.82 -23.85
N GLU A 437 -15.25 -1.85 -24.21
CA GLU A 437 -14.87 -2.89 -25.17
C GLU A 437 -15.25 -2.42 -26.59
N ASN A 438 -14.44 -1.54 -27.16
CA ASN A 438 -14.65 -0.98 -28.50
C ASN A 438 -13.81 -1.70 -29.58
N ALA A 439 -13.61 -3.02 -29.43
CA ALA A 439 -13.04 -3.83 -30.48
C ALA A 439 -13.82 -3.68 -31.80
N ARG A 440 -13.12 -3.55 -32.94
CA ARG A 440 -13.74 -3.38 -34.27
C ARG A 440 -14.81 -4.44 -34.48
N SER A 441 -16.07 -4.01 -34.58
CA SER A 441 -17.15 -4.86 -35.08
C SER A 441 -16.88 -5.20 -36.54
N GLN A 442 -17.28 -6.38 -37.02
CA GLN A 442 -17.18 -6.73 -38.45
C GLN A 442 -17.95 -5.76 -39.36
N ARG A 443 -18.81 -4.90 -38.79
CA ARG A 443 -19.67 -3.92 -39.49
C ARG A 443 -19.15 -2.48 -39.42
N GLY A 444 -18.05 -2.20 -38.72
CA GLY A 444 -17.45 -0.86 -38.65
C GLY A 444 -18.25 0.17 -37.83
N GLU A 445 -19.27 -0.24 -37.07
CA GLU A 445 -19.98 0.65 -36.16
C GLU A 445 -19.15 0.87 -34.89
N GLY A 446 -18.96 2.14 -34.50
CA GLY A 446 -18.29 2.55 -33.27
C GLY A 446 -19.08 2.17 -32.01
N TRP A 447 -18.44 2.21 -30.85
CA TRP A 447 -19.08 1.87 -29.58
C TRP A 447 -20.18 2.87 -29.22
N LYS A 448 -21.40 2.38 -28.95
CA LYS A 448 -22.62 3.19 -28.75
C LYS A 448 -23.14 3.20 -27.30
N GLY A 449 -22.42 2.59 -26.37
CA GLY A 449 -22.84 2.53 -24.97
C GLY A 449 -22.79 3.88 -24.27
N ASP A 450 -23.29 3.91 -23.04
CA ASP A 450 -23.14 5.04 -22.13
C ASP A 450 -22.11 4.73 -21.05
N VAL A 451 -21.38 5.77 -20.63
CA VAL A 451 -20.38 5.68 -19.56
C VAL A 451 -21.02 6.27 -18.30
N PRO A 452 -21.00 5.56 -17.15
CA PRO A 452 -21.50 6.09 -15.89
C PRO A 452 -20.81 7.40 -15.51
N GLN A 453 -21.54 8.39 -15.01
CA GLN A 453 -20.99 9.72 -14.69
C GLN A 453 -20.11 9.72 -13.43
N ASP A 454 -20.35 8.76 -12.55
CA ASP A 454 -19.67 8.56 -11.27
C ASP A 454 -18.47 7.60 -11.35
N VAL A 455 -18.09 7.16 -12.56
CA VAL A 455 -16.96 6.24 -12.75
C VAL A 455 -15.63 6.84 -12.26
N CYS A 456 -14.92 6.08 -11.42
CA CYS A 456 -13.61 6.45 -10.91
C CYS A 456 -12.48 5.85 -11.73
N HIS A 457 -12.67 4.63 -12.26
CA HIS A 457 -11.64 3.89 -12.97
C HIS A 457 -12.14 3.38 -14.31
N LEU A 458 -11.53 3.88 -15.39
CA LEU A 458 -11.95 3.57 -16.75
C LEU A 458 -10.81 2.94 -17.56
N LEU A 459 -11.08 1.80 -18.17
CA LEU A 459 -10.25 1.22 -19.22
C LEU A 459 -10.96 1.31 -20.56
N VAL A 460 -10.27 1.83 -21.58
CA VAL A 460 -10.71 1.86 -22.97
C VAL A 460 -9.86 0.87 -23.74
N GLU A 461 -10.48 -0.14 -24.34
CA GLU A 461 -9.76 -1.22 -25.01
C GLU A 461 -8.92 -0.69 -26.18
N ARG A 462 -9.51 0.15 -27.04
CA ARG A 462 -8.85 0.77 -28.20
C ARG A 462 -9.00 2.29 -28.18
N TYR A 463 -7.93 2.99 -28.54
CA TYR A 463 -7.96 4.44 -28.67
C TYR A 463 -9.00 4.89 -29.70
N ASP A 464 -9.87 5.80 -29.27
CA ASP A 464 -10.87 6.48 -30.09
C ASP A 464 -11.03 7.93 -29.60
N GLY A 465 -10.48 8.89 -30.36
CA GLY A 465 -10.46 10.30 -30.00
C GLY A 465 -11.86 10.93 -29.93
N GLU A 466 -12.81 10.46 -30.74
CA GLU A 466 -14.18 10.98 -30.75
C GLU A 466 -14.93 10.50 -29.50
N LEU A 467 -14.81 9.20 -29.19
CA LEU A 467 -15.38 8.61 -27.97
C LEU A 467 -14.83 9.31 -26.71
N ILE A 468 -13.51 9.51 -26.63
CA ILE A 468 -12.88 10.21 -25.52
C ILE A 468 -13.47 11.62 -25.39
N THR A 469 -13.51 12.36 -26.49
CA THR A 469 -13.95 13.76 -26.49
C THR A 469 -15.42 13.91 -26.10
N LYS A 470 -16.30 13.03 -26.59
CA LYS A 470 -17.76 13.13 -26.38
C LYS A 470 -18.24 12.50 -25.07
N LYS A 471 -17.65 11.38 -24.65
CA LYS A 471 -18.17 10.57 -23.53
C LYS A 471 -17.28 10.61 -22.28
N ILE A 472 -15.97 10.83 -22.40
CA ILE A 472 -15.03 10.70 -21.27
C ILE A 472 -14.66 12.06 -20.68
N LEU A 473 -14.50 13.12 -21.48
CA LEU A 473 -14.06 14.43 -21.01
C LEU A 473 -15.02 15.14 -20.03
N GLY A 474 -16.24 14.64 -19.85
CA GLY A 474 -17.21 15.15 -18.88
C GLY A 474 -17.15 14.48 -17.50
N LEU A 475 -16.32 13.46 -17.31
CA LEU A 475 -16.28 12.66 -16.08
C LEU A 475 -15.44 13.35 -15.00
N GLU A 476 -16.09 14.01 -14.05
CA GLU A 476 -15.41 14.84 -13.04
C GLU A 476 -14.68 14.04 -11.95
N ASN A 477 -15.05 12.78 -11.74
CA ASN A 477 -14.53 11.91 -10.68
C ASN A 477 -13.52 10.86 -11.18
N LEU A 478 -13.03 10.99 -12.41
CA LEU A 478 -12.14 10.00 -13.00
C LEU A 478 -10.71 10.07 -12.40
N HIS A 479 -10.29 8.99 -11.75
CA HIS A 479 -8.97 8.81 -11.14
C HIS A 479 -8.02 7.92 -11.97
N THR A 480 -8.57 7.02 -12.80
CA THR A 480 -7.80 6.20 -13.74
C THR A 480 -8.37 6.32 -15.14
N LEU A 481 -7.50 6.61 -16.11
CA LEU A 481 -7.78 6.40 -17.53
C LEU A 481 -6.67 5.53 -18.14
N ILE A 482 -7.00 4.29 -18.49
CA ILE A 482 -6.10 3.38 -19.21
C ILE A 482 -6.64 3.18 -20.62
N ILE A 483 -5.86 3.54 -21.63
CA ILE A 483 -6.12 3.20 -23.03
C ILE A 483 -5.23 2.01 -23.37
N TYR A 484 -5.86 0.84 -23.49
CA TYR A 484 -5.16 -0.43 -23.52
C TYR A 484 -4.41 -0.65 -24.83
N VAL A 485 -5.01 -0.32 -25.98
CA VAL A 485 -4.41 -0.50 -27.31
C VAL A 485 -4.56 0.77 -28.12
N VAL A 486 -3.50 1.12 -28.87
CA VAL A 486 -3.60 2.07 -29.98
C VAL A 486 -3.32 1.30 -31.25
N GLU A 487 -4.25 1.30 -32.20
CA GLU A 487 -4.08 0.58 -33.46
C GLU A 487 -3.00 1.22 -34.34
N ARG A 488 -2.41 0.41 -35.22
CA ARG A 488 -1.28 0.79 -36.07
C ARG A 488 -1.47 2.04 -36.93
N ASP A 489 -2.68 2.23 -37.43
CA ASP A 489 -3.04 3.33 -38.34
C ASP A 489 -3.71 4.51 -37.61
N THR A 490 -3.84 4.43 -36.28
CA THR A 490 -4.52 5.45 -35.46
C THR A 490 -3.49 6.37 -34.81
N SER A 491 -3.57 7.66 -35.15
CA SER A 491 -2.73 8.70 -34.54
C SER A 491 -3.39 9.21 -33.26
N VAL A 492 -2.67 9.20 -32.14
CA VAL A 492 -3.11 9.87 -30.92
C VAL A 492 -3.02 11.38 -31.12
N GLU A 493 -4.16 12.07 -31.17
CA GLU A 493 -4.19 13.50 -31.43
C GLU A 493 -3.76 14.31 -30.19
N ALA A 494 -2.78 15.20 -30.38
CA ALA A 494 -2.30 16.07 -29.30
C ALA A 494 -3.43 16.91 -28.66
N LYS A 495 -4.44 17.32 -29.45
CA LYS A 495 -5.60 18.08 -28.96
C LYS A 495 -6.49 17.28 -27.99
N VAL A 496 -6.63 15.97 -28.22
CA VAL A 496 -7.38 15.08 -27.33
C VAL A 496 -6.65 14.96 -26.00
N MET A 497 -5.33 14.73 -26.05
CA MET A 497 -4.48 14.64 -24.86
C MET A 497 -4.42 15.95 -24.09
N GLU A 498 -4.36 17.09 -24.79
CA GLU A 498 -4.44 18.41 -24.18
C GLU A 498 -5.78 18.61 -23.44
N SER A 499 -6.87 18.12 -24.03
CA SER A 499 -8.21 18.22 -23.44
C SER A 499 -8.38 17.31 -22.22
N ILE A 500 -7.84 16.08 -22.27
CA ILE A 500 -7.76 15.16 -21.11
C ILE A 500 -7.08 15.87 -19.94
N CYS A 501 -5.88 16.41 -20.17
CA CYS A 501 -5.10 17.07 -19.13
C CYS A 501 -5.79 18.32 -18.55
N LYS A 502 -6.59 19.04 -19.35
CA LYS A 502 -7.30 20.25 -18.89
C LYS A 502 -8.56 19.96 -18.07
N ARG A 503 -9.30 18.91 -18.44
CA ARG A 503 -10.63 18.62 -17.91
C ARG A 503 -10.62 17.58 -16.78
N LEU A 504 -9.82 16.53 -16.90
CA LEU A 504 -9.85 15.38 -15.97
C LEU A 504 -8.86 15.58 -14.81
N ARG A 505 -9.08 16.61 -14.00
CA ARG A 505 -8.09 17.13 -13.03
C ARG A 505 -7.79 16.18 -11.86
N LYS A 506 -8.68 15.22 -11.56
CA LYS A 506 -8.52 14.22 -10.49
C LYS A 506 -7.76 12.96 -10.93
N LEU A 507 -7.25 12.92 -12.16
CA LEU A 507 -6.51 11.76 -12.66
C LEU A 507 -5.24 11.52 -11.85
N ARG A 508 -5.14 10.30 -11.32
CA ARG A 508 -3.95 9.75 -10.66
C ARG A 508 -3.16 8.81 -11.55
N VAL A 509 -3.83 8.09 -12.45
CA VAL A 509 -3.21 7.22 -13.45
C VAL A 509 -3.71 7.63 -14.84
N LEU A 510 -2.78 7.97 -15.72
CA LEU A 510 -3.02 8.15 -17.15
C LEU A 510 -2.07 7.24 -17.91
N ALA A 511 -2.61 6.23 -18.58
CA ALA A 511 -1.83 5.29 -19.36
C ALA A 511 -2.37 5.16 -20.79
N VAL A 512 -1.51 5.28 -21.78
CA VAL A 512 -1.86 5.16 -23.19
C VAL A 512 -1.03 4.08 -23.85
N ALA A 513 -1.69 3.26 -24.69
CA ALA A 513 -1.12 2.10 -25.37
C ALA A 513 -0.53 1.06 -24.40
N PHE A 514 -1.26 0.74 -23.33
CA PHE A 514 -0.77 -0.08 -22.22
C PHE A 514 -0.36 -1.52 -22.59
N SER A 515 -1.00 -2.13 -23.62
CA SER A 515 -0.80 -3.53 -24.04
C SER A 515 0.54 -3.77 -24.76
N ARG A 516 1.12 -4.96 -24.54
CA ARG A 516 2.33 -5.45 -25.23
C ARG A 516 2.04 -6.32 -26.47
N GLU A 517 0.79 -6.69 -26.71
CA GLU A 517 0.42 -7.81 -27.61
C GLU A 517 0.12 -7.39 -29.07
N HIS A 518 0.15 -6.10 -29.41
CA HIS A 518 -0.23 -5.60 -30.75
C HIS A 518 0.86 -4.76 -31.43
N LEU A 519 1.03 -4.98 -32.74
CA LEU A 519 2.02 -4.33 -33.62
C LEU A 519 1.68 -2.84 -33.91
N PRO A 520 2.69 -1.98 -34.16
CA PRO A 520 2.79 -0.62 -33.60
C PRO A 520 2.14 0.52 -34.41
N ILE A 521 1.98 1.70 -33.75
CA ILE A 521 1.70 3.03 -34.32
C ILE A 521 2.80 3.40 -35.34
N LEU A 522 2.44 3.64 -36.60
CA LEU A 522 3.40 4.08 -37.66
C LEU A 522 3.61 5.60 -37.71
N ARG A 523 2.72 6.39 -37.08
CA ARG A 523 2.76 7.87 -37.04
C ARG A 523 2.03 8.40 -35.80
N PRO A 524 2.54 9.45 -35.13
CA PRO A 524 3.72 10.25 -35.47
C PRO A 524 5.02 9.65 -34.94
N LYS A 525 6.18 10.06 -35.51
CA LYS A 525 7.53 9.68 -35.02
C LYS A 525 7.88 10.32 -33.68
N LYS A 526 7.23 11.43 -33.33
CA LYS A 526 7.39 12.15 -32.07
C LYS A 526 6.02 12.51 -31.52
N PHE A 527 5.80 12.30 -30.23
CA PHE A 527 4.59 12.66 -29.52
C PHE A 527 4.98 13.60 -28.39
N LEU A 528 4.44 14.82 -28.42
CA LEU A 528 4.69 15.83 -27.40
C LEU A 528 3.59 15.73 -26.35
N VAL A 529 3.97 15.43 -25.10
CA VAL A 529 3.07 15.52 -23.97
C VAL A 529 2.73 17.00 -23.76
N PRO A 530 1.44 17.37 -23.68
CA PRO A 530 1.05 18.77 -23.63
C PRO A 530 1.45 19.43 -22.29
N GLU A 531 1.81 20.71 -22.34
CA GLU A 531 2.11 21.54 -21.16
C GLU A 531 0.94 21.60 -20.15
N SER A 532 -0.28 21.30 -20.58
CA SER A 532 -1.44 21.20 -19.70
C SER A 532 -1.35 20.03 -18.70
N ILE A 533 -0.42 19.09 -18.85
CA ILE A 533 -0.22 17.99 -17.89
C ILE A 533 0.02 18.48 -16.46
N ARG A 534 0.59 19.68 -16.30
CA ARG A 534 0.77 20.36 -15.00
C ARG A 534 -0.53 20.61 -14.23
N GLN A 535 -1.68 20.51 -14.90
CA GLN A 535 -3.00 20.68 -14.28
C GLN A 535 -3.45 19.42 -13.54
N LEU A 536 -2.88 18.25 -13.87
CA LEU A 536 -3.13 16.98 -13.21
C LEU A 536 -2.27 16.85 -11.94
N LYS A 537 -2.60 17.62 -10.90
CA LYS A 537 -1.77 17.73 -9.69
C LYS A 537 -1.60 16.42 -8.91
N ASP A 538 -2.59 15.54 -8.99
CA ASP A 538 -2.61 14.26 -8.29
C ASP A 538 -2.06 13.10 -9.13
N LEU A 539 -1.50 13.39 -10.31
CA LEU A 539 -0.98 12.39 -11.24
C LEU A 539 0.25 11.70 -10.64
N CYS A 540 0.11 10.40 -10.39
CA CYS A 540 1.13 9.55 -9.79
C CYS A 540 1.76 8.58 -10.82
N TYR A 541 1.01 8.20 -11.85
CA TYR A 541 1.45 7.30 -12.93
C TYR A 541 1.16 7.92 -14.28
N LEU A 542 2.22 8.17 -15.05
CA LEU A 542 2.13 8.48 -16.47
C LEU A 542 2.71 7.35 -17.34
N ALA A 543 1.88 6.80 -18.23
CA ALA A 543 2.30 5.80 -19.21
C ALA A 543 2.03 6.27 -20.64
N PHE A 544 3.04 6.23 -21.48
CA PHE A 544 2.90 6.35 -22.94
C PHE A 544 3.79 5.28 -23.57
N ARG A 545 3.28 4.06 -23.66
CA ARG A 545 4.05 2.96 -24.23
C ARG A 545 4.01 3.04 -25.75
N THR A 546 5.12 3.39 -26.34
CA THR A 546 5.23 3.55 -27.80
C THR A 546 6.31 2.67 -28.36
N PHE A 547 6.04 1.99 -29.47
CA PHE A 547 6.98 1.03 -30.07
C PHE A 547 7.84 1.62 -31.22
N GLU A 548 7.56 2.84 -31.69
CA GLU A 548 8.35 3.55 -32.73
C GLU A 548 8.24 5.11 -32.64
N CYS A 549 7.76 5.65 -31.51
CA CYS A 549 7.53 7.09 -31.31
C CYS A 549 8.41 7.63 -30.17
N THR A 550 9.04 8.79 -30.34
CA THR A 550 9.73 9.48 -29.25
C THR A 550 8.72 10.29 -28.44
N VAL A 551 8.56 10.03 -27.15
CA VAL A 551 7.71 10.85 -26.27
C VAL A 551 8.54 11.99 -25.71
N ILE A 552 8.10 13.23 -25.91
CA ILE A 552 8.78 14.42 -25.36
C ILE A 552 7.93 14.95 -24.21
N LEU A 553 8.52 14.95 -23.02
CA LEU A 553 7.91 15.51 -21.82
C LEU A 553 8.18 17.02 -21.73
N PRO A 554 7.20 17.82 -21.28
CA PRO A 554 7.40 19.24 -21.07
C PRO A 554 8.34 19.49 -19.89
N SER A 555 9.18 20.53 -19.99
CA SER A 555 10.08 20.95 -18.90
C SER A 555 9.32 21.36 -17.62
N THR A 556 8.03 21.65 -17.73
CA THR A 556 7.17 21.97 -16.58
C THR A 556 6.76 20.76 -15.75
N LEU A 557 6.92 19.53 -16.27
CA LEU A 557 6.61 18.29 -15.56
C LEU A 557 7.42 18.20 -14.25
N THR A 558 8.69 18.59 -14.31
CA THR A 558 9.63 18.51 -13.19
C THR A 558 9.30 19.54 -12.11
N ASN A 559 8.77 20.71 -12.46
CA ASN A 559 8.63 21.82 -11.51
C ASN A 559 7.35 21.83 -10.67
N LYS A 560 6.34 20.96 -10.95
CA LYS A 560 5.04 21.02 -10.23
C LYS A 560 4.39 19.67 -9.89
N LEU A 561 4.85 18.55 -10.43
CA LEU A 561 4.26 17.23 -10.17
C LEU A 561 5.05 16.45 -9.12
N HIS A 562 5.11 16.99 -7.90
CA HIS A 562 5.86 16.37 -6.80
C HIS A 562 5.32 15.01 -6.35
N GLN A 563 4.07 14.67 -6.72
CA GLN A 563 3.46 13.37 -6.42
C GLN A 563 3.78 12.29 -7.45
N MET A 564 4.51 12.61 -8.53
CA MET A 564 4.82 11.63 -9.57
C MET A 564 5.66 10.49 -9.00
N GLN A 565 5.14 9.27 -9.12
CA GLN A 565 5.78 8.05 -8.62
C GLN A 565 6.26 7.16 -9.75
N LEU A 566 5.63 7.21 -10.93
CA LEU A 566 5.93 6.28 -12.01
C LEU A 566 5.83 6.89 -13.40
N LEU A 567 6.88 6.66 -14.20
CA LEU A 567 6.94 6.96 -15.61
C LEU A 567 7.17 5.68 -16.41
N ASP A 568 6.30 5.39 -17.38
CA ASP A 568 6.38 4.20 -18.22
C ASP A 568 6.24 4.52 -19.72
N PHE A 569 7.37 4.43 -20.42
CA PHE A 569 7.48 4.65 -21.85
C PHE A 569 7.73 3.34 -22.62
N GLY A 570 7.74 2.20 -21.92
CA GLY A 570 8.00 0.88 -22.49
C GLY A 570 9.48 0.60 -22.78
N ASN A 571 9.76 -0.64 -23.19
CA ASN A 571 11.11 -1.18 -23.38
C ASN A 571 11.48 -1.33 -24.87
N HIS A 572 10.98 -0.47 -25.74
CA HIS A 572 11.14 -0.66 -27.19
C HIS A 572 11.34 0.66 -27.92
N SER A 573 12.59 1.06 -28.12
CA SER A 573 12.91 2.07 -29.14
C SER A 573 14.28 1.83 -29.77
N ASN A 574 14.36 2.01 -31.09
CA ASN A 574 15.56 1.84 -31.93
C ASN A 574 16.69 2.83 -31.56
N GLY A 575 17.35 2.64 -30.42
CA GLY A 575 18.63 3.27 -30.09
C GLY A 575 18.65 4.80 -30.00
N GLN A 576 17.50 5.46 -29.78
CA GLN A 576 17.49 6.89 -29.48
C GLN A 576 17.53 7.09 -27.96
N ILE A 577 18.55 7.82 -27.51
CA ILE A 577 18.75 8.18 -26.12
C ILE A 577 17.69 9.20 -25.70
N TRP A 578 17.05 8.94 -24.57
CA TRP A 578 16.14 9.89 -23.95
C TRP A 578 16.92 10.74 -22.94
N GLU A 579 17.13 12.02 -23.26
CA GLU A 579 17.75 12.99 -22.34
C GLU A 579 16.65 13.74 -21.59
N PHE A 580 16.58 13.55 -20.27
CA PHE A 580 15.70 14.31 -19.39
C PHE A 580 16.44 14.74 -18.12
N THR A 581 16.16 15.96 -17.67
CA THR A 581 16.57 16.43 -16.34
C THR A 581 15.48 16.09 -15.33
N LEU A 582 15.73 15.14 -14.43
CA LEU A 582 14.77 14.70 -13.39
C LEU A 582 14.95 15.44 -12.05
N ASP A 583 15.57 16.62 -12.06
CA ASP A 583 16.11 17.30 -10.87
C ASP A 583 15.12 17.52 -9.72
N ASN A 584 13.81 17.50 -9.99
CA ASN A 584 12.75 17.83 -9.04
C ASN A 584 11.76 16.68 -8.75
N LEU A 585 11.95 15.49 -9.32
CA LEU A 585 11.05 14.32 -9.15
C LEU A 585 11.54 13.35 -8.06
N MET A 586 11.78 13.87 -6.85
CA MET A 586 12.39 13.12 -5.73
C MET A 586 11.58 11.90 -5.23
N ASN A 587 10.26 11.88 -5.51
CA ASN A 587 9.35 10.80 -5.11
C ASN A 587 9.20 9.70 -6.18
N LEU A 588 9.97 9.79 -7.26
CA LEU A 588 9.91 8.84 -8.36
C LEU A 588 10.43 7.46 -7.91
N ARG A 589 9.59 6.45 -8.09
CA ARG A 589 9.84 5.05 -7.68
C ARG A 589 10.21 4.17 -8.86
N TYR A 590 9.67 4.45 -10.04
CA TYR A 590 9.93 3.65 -11.24
C TYR A 590 10.06 4.49 -12.50
N ILE A 591 11.03 4.13 -13.34
CA ILE A 591 11.18 4.64 -14.70
C ILE A 591 11.35 3.44 -15.63
N ILE A 592 10.35 3.20 -16.48
CA ILE A 592 10.36 2.12 -17.46
C ILE A 592 10.63 2.75 -18.83
N CYS A 593 11.89 2.71 -19.23
CA CYS A 593 12.35 3.26 -20.50
C CYS A 593 13.60 2.51 -20.94
N GLU A 594 13.65 2.08 -22.21
CA GLU A 594 14.85 1.52 -22.82
C GLU A 594 15.75 2.65 -23.33
N ASN A 595 17.01 2.71 -22.86
CA ASN A 595 18.01 3.75 -23.19
C ASN A 595 17.69 5.15 -22.64
N LEU A 596 17.47 5.25 -21.33
CA LEU A 596 17.44 6.54 -20.63
C LEU A 596 18.86 6.99 -20.28
N ASP A 597 19.21 8.21 -20.67
CA ASP A 597 20.45 8.87 -20.22
C ASP A 597 20.08 9.94 -19.19
N CYS A 598 20.34 9.65 -17.91
CA CYS A 598 19.90 10.46 -16.78
C CYS A 598 21.09 10.79 -15.87
N PRO A 599 21.70 11.98 -16.01
CA PRO A 599 22.71 12.43 -15.05
C PRO A 599 22.07 12.63 -13.68
N ASN A 600 22.87 12.51 -12.62
CA ASN A 600 22.47 12.76 -11.22
C ASN A 600 21.35 11.85 -10.70
N ILE A 601 21.28 10.60 -11.18
CA ILE A 601 20.26 9.62 -10.76
C ILE A 601 20.26 9.38 -9.24
N GLY A 602 21.37 9.65 -8.55
CA GLY A 602 21.47 9.52 -7.09
C GLY A 602 20.57 10.45 -6.29
N ARG A 603 19.98 11.48 -6.91
CA ARG A 603 18.94 12.30 -6.28
C ARG A 603 17.63 11.54 -6.07
N LEU A 604 17.37 10.50 -6.87
CA LEU A 604 16.12 9.73 -6.83
C LEU A 604 16.17 8.63 -5.76
N ILE A 605 16.33 8.99 -4.50
CA ILE A 605 16.50 8.04 -3.38
C ILE A 605 15.31 7.08 -3.16
N SER A 606 14.14 7.42 -3.70
CA SER A 606 12.92 6.59 -3.64
C SER A 606 12.85 5.53 -4.73
N LEU A 607 13.82 5.49 -5.65
CA LEU A 607 13.80 4.64 -6.83
C LEU A 607 13.95 3.16 -6.46
N GLN A 608 13.03 2.35 -6.98
CA GLN A 608 12.92 0.91 -6.73
C GLN A 608 13.58 0.08 -7.83
N ALA A 609 13.72 0.63 -9.03
CA ALA A 609 14.41 -0.02 -10.14
C ALA A 609 15.00 1.01 -11.10
N LEU A 610 16.20 0.72 -11.63
CA LEU A 610 16.81 1.54 -12.66
C LEU A 610 16.17 1.30 -14.04
N PRO A 611 16.13 2.32 -14.91
CA PRO A 611 15.78 2.14 -16.32
C PRO A 611 16.69 1.07 -16.97
N SER A 612 16.09 0.14 -17.72
CA SER A 612 16.78 -1.02 -18.32
C SER A 612 17.60 -1.88 -17.35
N SER A 613 17.44 -1.71 -16.04
CA SER A 613 18.30 -2.32 -15.02
C SER A 613 19.80 -2.02 -15.22
N ARG A 614 20.19 -0.96 -15.96
CA ARG A 614 21.59 -0.67 -16.32
C ARG A 614 22.00 0.74 -15.88
N PHE A 615 23.07 0.84 -15.11
CA PHE A 615 23.79 2.06 -14.80
C PHE A 615 25.13 2.07 -15.55
N THR A 616 25.42 3.13 -16.29
CA THR A 616 26.68 3.30 -17.01
C THR A 616 27.53 4.33 -16.30
N VAL A 617 28.67 3.91 -15.76
CA VAL A 617 29.66 4.80 -15.15
C VAL A 617 30.44 5.50 -16.27
N ARG A 618 30.54 6.82 -16.19
CA ARG A 618 31.32 7.65 -17.13
C ARG A 618 32.20 8.64 -16.35
N ASN A 619 33.28 9.12 -16.97
CA ASN A 619 34.10 10.24 -16.48
C ASN A 619 33.40 11.61 -16.70
N GLU A 620 32.10 11.68 -16.43
CA GLU A 620 31.25 12.86 -16.63
C GLU A 620 30.47 13.17 -15.35
N HIS A 621 30.25 14.45 -15.08
CA HIS A 621 29.50 14.85 -13.88
C HIS A 621 28.06 14.34 -13.93
N GLY A 622 27.62 13.66 -12.87
CA GLY A 622 26.30 13.05 -12.78
C GLY A 622 26.25 11.57 -13.17
N TYR A 623 27.36 11.01 -13.66
CA TYR A 623 27.49 9.59 -14.05
C TYR A 623 28.50 8.83 -13.20
N GLU A 624 29.05 9.47 -12.17
CA GLU A 624 30.04 8.84 -11.31
C GLU A 624 29.40 7.74 -10.45
N ILE A 625 30.16 6.74 -10.04
CA ILE A 625 29.61 5.59 -9.30
C ILE A 625 28.94 5.99 -7.95
N LYS A 626 29.35 7.14 -7.37
CA LYS A 626 28.74 7.73 -6.17
C LYS A 626 27.23 7.99 -6.29
N GLN A 627 26.69 8.07 -7.51
CA GLN A 627 25.25 8.23 -7.74
C GLN A 627 24.45 7.04 -7.20
N LEU A 628 25.07 5.87 -7.00
CA LEU A 628 24.40 4.69 -6.43
C LEU A 628 24.35 4.70 -4.89
N LYS A 629 25.05 5.63 -4.22
CA LYS A 629 25.27 5.62 -2.77
C LYS A 629 24.00 5.49 -1.94
N ASP A 630 23.01 6.34 -2.23
CA ASP A 630 21.80 6.48 -1.43
C ASP A 630 20.59 5.72 -2.04
N LEU A 631 20.79 5.01 -3.15
CA LEU A 631 19.77 4.22 -3.85
C LEU A 631 19.59 2.83 -3.20
N ASN A 632 19.36 2.81 -1.88
CA ASN A 632 19.28 1.57 -1.11
C ASN A 632 17.95 0.82 -1.28
N LYS A 633 16.95 1.46 -1.90
CA LYS A 633 15.64 0.85 -2.18
C LYS A 633 15.61 0.06 -3.49
N LEU A 634 16.71 -0.02 -4.24
CA LEU A 634 16.75 -0.76 -5.50
C LEU A 634 16.47 -2.24 -5.29
N ARG A 635 15.59 -2.80 -6.13
CA ARG A 635 15.09 -4.17 -6.04
C ARG A 635 15.29 -4.90 -7.37
N GLY A 636 15.39 -6.22 -7.31
CA GLY A 636 15.49 -7.06 -8.51
C GLY A 636 16.89 -7.06 -9.10
N SER A 637 17.06 -6.49 -10.29
CA SER A 637 18.29 -6.59 -11.09
C SER A 637 19.01 -5.25 -11.24
N LEU A 638 20.34 -5.25 -11.06
CA LEU A 638 21.22 -4.10 -11.27
C LEU A 638 22.42 -4.51 -12.12
N THR A 639 22.61 -3.85 -13.25
CA THR A 639 23.81 -3.95 -14.10
C THR A 639 24.60 -2.67 -13.96
N ILE A 640 25.87 -2.77 -13.58
CA ILE A 640 26.82 -1.65 -13.55
C ILE A 640 27.82 -1.88 -14.68
N TYR A 641 27.75 -1.04 -15.71
CA TYR A 641 28.64 -1.06 -16.84
C TYR A 641 29.61 0.12 -16.78
N GLY A 642 30.80 -0.02 -17.36
CA GLY A 642 31.79 1.05 -17.42
C GLY A 642 32.67 1.12 -16.19
N LEU A 643 32.84 0.01 -15.45
CA LEU A 643 33.62 -0.05 -14.22
C LEU A 643 35.10 0.30 -14.40
N GLU A 644 35.61 0.26 -15.63
CA GLU A 644 36.94 0.77 -16.02
C GLU A 644 37.14 2.26 -15.69
N ASN A 645 36.05 3.02 -15.51
CA ASN A 645 36.08 4.45 -15.16
C ASN A 645 36.22 4.72 -13.65
N VAL A 646 36.16 3.69 -12.79
CA VAL A 646 36.30 3.83 -11.32
C VAL A 646 37.77 3.73 -10.95
N LYS A 647 38.29 4.73 -10.22
CA LYS A 647 39.75 4.93 -10.11
C LYS A 647 40.37 4.42 -8.81
N SER A 648 39.57 4.04 -7.83
CA SER A 648 40.05 3.64 -6.50
C SER A 648 39.05 2.76 -5.75
N LYS A 649 39.53 2.07 -4.72
CA LYS A 649 38.67 1.35 -3.75
C LYS A 649 37.69 2.30 -3.08
N GLU A 650 38.14 3.51 -2.72
CA GLU A 650 37.34 4.50 -2.01
C GLU A 650 36.12 4.94 -2.85
N GLU A 651 36.31 5.16 -4.16
CA GLU A 651 35.19 5.47 -5.07
C GLU A 651 34.18 4.32 -5.16
N ALA A 652 34.65 3.08 -5.24
CA ALA A 652 33.81 1.90 -5.30
C ALA A 652 32.98 1.72 -4.01
N VAL A 653 33.59 1.91 -2.84
CA VAL A 653 32.91 1.80 -1.53
C VAL A 653 31.79 2.83 -1.39
N VAL A 654 31.96 4.03 -1.95
CA VAL A 654 30.91 5.07 -1.92
C VAL A 654 29.63 4.63 -2.61
N ALA A 655 29.70 3.73 -3.61
CA ALA A 655 28.52 3.18 -4.28
C ALA A 655 27.63 2.36 -3.32
N ASN A 656 28.19 1.88 -2.21
CA ASN A 656 27.50 1.18 -1.13
C ASN A 656 26.59 0.05 -1.65
N ILE A 657 27.10 -0.81 -2.53
CA ILE A 657 26.30 -1.88 -3.14
C ILE A 657 25.84 -2.89 -2.09
N GLY A 658 26.69 -3.22 -1.11
CA GLY A 658 26.34 -4.13 -0.02
C GLY A 658 25.12 -3.73 0.82
N ALA A 659 24.74 -2.45 0.87
CA ALA A 659 23.52 -1.99 1.57
C ALA A 659 22.23 -2.18 0.77
N LYS A 660 22.30 -2.60 -0.50
CA LYS A 660 21.14 -2.83 -1.38
C LYS A 660 20.59 -4.24 -1.19
N ASP A 661 20.06 -4.48 0.00
CA ASP A 661 19.59 -5.78 0.51
C ASP A 661 18.45 -6.42 -0.31
N ARG A 662 17.69 -5.61 -1.07
CA ARG A 662 16.58 -6.04 -1.93
C ARG A 662 17.00 -6.48 -3.33
N LEU A 663 18.27 -6.41 -3.69
CA LEU A 663 18.77 -6.89 -4.98
C LEU A 663 18.84 -8.42 -5.02
N LYS A 664 18.42 -8.98 -6.14
CA LYS A 664 18.45 -10.42 -6.44
C LYS A 664 19.48 -10.76 -7.51
N GLU A 665 19.68 -9.88 -8.50
CA GLU A 665 20.66 -10.05 -9.57
C GLU A 665 21.58 -8.82 -9.64
N LEU A 666 22.90 -9.06 -9.71
CA LEU A 666 23.92 -8.03 -9.89
C LEU A 666 24.84 -8.40 -11.05
N LYS A 667 25.03 -7.48 -12.00
CA LYS A 667 25.99 -7.61 -13.10
C LYS A 667 27.04 -6.52 -12.99
N LEU A 668 28.31 -6.91 -13.03
CA LEU A 668 29.46 -6.02 -13.00
C LEU A 668 30.21 -6.19 -14.33
N GLU A 669 30.21 -5.16 -15.16
CA GLU A 669 30.74 -5.21 -16.52
C GLU A 669 31.83 -4.15 -16.73
N TRP A 670 33.00 -4.59 -17.18
CA TRP A 670 34.07 -3.74 -17.69
C TRP A 670 34.04 -3.71 -19.21
N GLY A 671 34.01 -2.51 -19.80
CA GLY A 671 34.17 -2.27 -21.22
C GLY A 671 35.61 -2.48 -21.71
N ASP A 672 35.81 -2.46 -23.03
CA ASP A 672 37.13 -2.56 -23.67
C ASP A 672 37.41 -1.32 -24.52
N ASP A 673 37.24 -0.14 -23.92
CA ASP A 673 37.34 1.16 -24.59
C ASP A 673 38.78 1.70 -24.74
N GLY A 674 39.78 0.93 -24.29
CA GLY A 674 41.20 1.30 -24.34
C GLY A 674 41.66 2.27 -23.26
N THR A 675 40.79 2.69 -22.33
CA THR A 675 41.13 3.64 -21.23
C THR A 675 41.26 2.98 -19.86
N ARG A 676 41.34 1.65 -19.83
CA ARG A 676 41.36 0.82 -18.61
C ARG A 676 42.46 1.23 -17.63
N CYS A 677 42.09 1.25 -16.35
CA CYS A 677 43.03 1.39 -15.22
C CYS A 677 43.94 0.16 -15.08
N SER A 678 44.94 0.22 -14.19
CA SER A 678 45.84 -0.91 -13.95
C SER A 678 45.10 -2.12 -13.33
N SER A 679 45.69 -3.31 -13.46
CA SER A 679 45.15 -4.55 -12.88
C SER A 679 44.95 -4.46 -11.36
N GLU A 680 45.78 -3.70 -10.67
CA GLU A 680 45.70 -3.50 -9.22
C GLU A 680 44.46 -2.68 -8.85
N VAL A 681 44.15 -1.64 -9.63
CA VAL A 681 42.97 -0.80 -9.43
C VAL A 681 41.68 -1.58 -9.68
N GLU A 682 41.62 -2.40 -10.73
CA GLU A 682 40.42 -3.23 -10.98
C GLU A 682 40.13 -4.17 -9.80
N ALA A 683 41.18 -4.74 -9.17
CA ALA A 683 41.02 -5.60 -7.99
C ALA A 683 40.54 -4.81 -6.76
N GLU A 684 41.09 -3.62 -6.55
CA GLU A 684 40.66 -2.73 -5.47
C GLU A 684 39.20 -2.27 -5.63
N VAL A 685 38.77 -2.01 -6.87
CA VAL A 685 37.38 -1.65 -7.20
C VAL A 685 36.45 -2.82 -6.90
N LEU A 686 36.75 -4.03 -7.39
CA LEU A 686 35.92 -5.21 -7.15
C LEU A 686 35.84 -5.57 -5.65
N GLU A 687 36.95 -5.40 -4.92
CA GLU A 687 37.00 -5.52 -3.46
C GLU A 687 36.07 -4.50 -2.77
N GLY A 688 36.10 -3.23 -3.21
CA GLY A 688 35.30 -2.15 -2.64
C GLY A 688 33.80 -2.21 -2.95
N LEU A 689 33.41 -2.77 -4.10
CA LEU A 689 32.00 -2.85 -4.49
C LEU A 689 31.18 -3.75 -3.58
N ARG A 690 31.72 -4.92 -3.21
CA ARG A 690 31.15 -5.93 -2.29
C ARG A 690 29.63 -6.18 -2.46
N PRO A 691 29.23 -7.31 -3.08
CA PRO A 691 27.82 -7.65 -3.26
C PRO A 691 27.01 -7.79 -1.96
N PRO A 692 25.68 -7.59 -1.99
CA PRO A 692 24.81 -7.79 -0.83
C PRO A 692 24.75 -9.26 -0.38
N VAL A 693 24.57 -9.50 0.92
CA VAL A 693 24.49 -10.86 1.51
C VAL A 693 23.33 -11.68 0.92
N GLY A 694 22.19 -11.02 0.65
CA GLY A 694 20.97 -11.65 0.13
C GLY A 694 20.92 -11.87 -1.39
N LEU A 695 22.01 -11.61 -2.12
CA LEU A 695 22.05 -11.70 -3.58
C LEU A 695 21.96 -13.16 -4.07
N GLU A 696 21.18 -13.41 -5.12
CA GLU A 696 20.94 -14.76 -5.67
C GLU A 696 21.72 -15.01 -6.98
N GLU A 697 21.89 -13.99 -7.83
CA GLU A 697 22.62 -14.09 -9.10
C GLU A 697 23.70 -13.01 -9.20
N LEU A 698 24.93 -13.44 -9.55
CA LEU A 698 26.08 -12.55 -9.77
C LEU A 698 26.72 -12.85 -11.12
N ILE A 699 26.87 -11.82 -11.93
CA ILE A 699 27.52 -11.88 -13.24
C ILE A 699 28.69 -10.90 -13.22
N ILE A 700 29.90 -11.37 -13.53
CA ILE A 700 31.10 -10.53 -13.63
C ILE A 700 31.71 -10.73 -15.00
N SER A 701 31.80 -9.66 -15.77
CA SER A 701 32.25 -9.69 -17.16
C SER A 701 33.41 -8.73 -17.40
N GLY A 702 34.47 -9.23 -18.03
CA GLY A 702 35.61 -8.41 -18.47
C GLY A 702 36.61 -8.05 -17.37
N TYR A 703 36.63 -8.75 -16.24
CA TYR A 703 37.61 -8.51 -15.18
C TYR A 703 39.02 -8.95 -15.61
N LYS A 704 40.02 -8.07 -15.54
CA LYS A 704 41.38 -8.33 -16.07
C LYS A 704 42.47 -8.45 -15.00
N SER A 705 42.14 -8.42 -13.71
CA SER A 705 43.12 -8.62 -12.63
C SER A 705 43.35 -10.10 -12.29
N SER A 706 44.53 -10.41 -11.75
CA SER A 706 44.87 -11.73 -11.22
C SER A 706 44.53 -11.89 -9.74
N ARG A 707 44.25 -10.78 -9.03
CA ARG A 707 43.86 -10.80 -7.62
C ARG A 707 42.36 -11.01 -7.48
N ASN A 708 41.96 -11.96 -6.64
CA ASN A 708 40.56 -12.20 -6.30
C ASN A 708 40.16 -11.41 -5.04
N PRO A 709 38.90 -10.93 -4.94
CA PRO A 709 38.46 -10.21 -3.76
C PRO A 709 38.25 -11.16 -2.57
N ASP A 710 38.52 -10.67 -1.35
CA ASP A 710 38.53 -11.47 -0.12
C ASP A 710 37.13 -12.02 0.22
N TRP A 711 36.08 -11.28 -0.13
CA TRP A 711 34.68 -11.70 0.03
C TRP A 711 34.27 -12.85 -0.91
N MET A 712 35.01 -13.08 -2.00
CA MET A 712 34.73 -14.18 -2.95
C MET A 712 35.40 -15.48 -2.51
N VAL A 713 36.60 -15.39 -1.94
CA VAL A 713 37.42 -16.54 -1.53
C VAL A 713 37.25 -16.90 -0.05
N GLY A 714 36.17 -16.46 0.59
CA GLY A 714 35.85 -16.84 1.98
C GLY A 714 36.80 -16.29 3.04
N LYS A 715 37.63 -15.29 2.73
CA LYS A 715 38.57 -14.67 3.67
C LYS A 715 37.96 -13.56 4.51
N GLN A 716 36.76 -13.08 4.14
CA GLN A 716 36.05 -12.03 4.83
C GLN A 716 34.55 -12.31 4.92
N ASN A 717 33.96 -12.04 6.08
CA ASN A 717 32.52 -12.22 6.33
C ASN A 717 31.66 -11.19 5.59
N GLY A 718 30.49 -11.65 5.13
CA GLY A 718 29.40 -10.87 4.54
C GLY A 718 29.56 -10.56 3.04
N GLY A 719 30.11 -11.51 2.28
CA GLY A 719 29.83 -11.63 0.84
C GLY A 719 28.43 -12.22 0.57
N PRO A 720 28.08 -12.54 -0.69
CA PRO A 720 26.76 -13.05 -1.05
C PRO A 720 26.60 -14.53 -0.66
N GLU A 721 26.15 -14.79 0.57
CA GLU A 721 26.00 -16.15 1.14
C GLU A 721 24.85 -16.95 0.51
N ASN A 722 23.83 -16.26 -0.03
CA ASN A 722 22.65 -16.86 -0.67
C ASN A 722 22.80 -17.03 -2.19
N LEU A 723 24.02 -16.94 -2.72
CA LEU A 723 24.27 -16.95 -4.16
C LEU A 723 23.93 -18.32 -4.77
N GLN A 724 23.02 -18.32 -5.74
CA GLN A 724 22.57 -19.51 -6.47
C GLN A 724 23.15 -19.60 -7.88
N LYS A 725 23.46 -18.48 -8.51
CA LYS A 725 24.06 -18.44 -9.84
C LYS A 725 25.26 -17.50 -9.91
N LEU A 726 26.36 -18.02 -10.41
CA LEU A 726 27.59 -17.26 -10.64
C LEU A 726 28.01 -17.41 -12.10
N VAL A 727 28.16 -16.29 -12.79
CA VAL A 727 28.67 -16.24 -14.17
C VAL A 727 29.93 -15.39 -14.19
N LEU A 728 31.04 -15.99 -14.63
CA LEU A 728 32.32 -15.31 -14.77
C LEU A 728 32.71 -15.34 -16.24
N PHE A 729 32.79 -14.17 -16.87
CA PHE A 729 32.99 -14.04 -18.30
C PHE A 729 34.20 -13.18 -18.64
N GLY A 730 35.06 -13.64 -19.55
CA GLY A 730 36.14 -12.84 -20.12
C GLY A 730 37.27 -12.50 -19.14
N TRP A 731 37.57 -13.39 -18.19
CA TRP A 731 38.69 -13.20 -17.26
C TRP A 731 40.03 -13.40 -17.97
N SER A 732 40.84 -12.35 -18.05
CA SER A 732 41.97 -12.30 -18.99
C SER A 732 43.32 -12.74 -18.42
N GLN A 733 43.45 -12.96 -17.12
CA GLN A 733 44.73 -13.37 -16.51
C GLN A 733 44.81 -14.90 -16.39
N PRO A 734 45.92 -15.52 -16.82
CA PRO A 734 46.17 -16.94 -16.60
C PRO A 734 46.40 -17.24 -15.12
N GLY A 735 46.17 -18.49 -14.71
CA GLY A 735 46.17 -18.90 -13.30
C GLY A 735 45.05 -19.88 -12.96
N SER A 736 44.74 -20.00 -11.67
CA SER A 736 43.64 -20.84 -11.18
C SER A 736 42.38 -20.01 -10.99
N CYS A 737 41.22 -20.63 -11.27
CA CYS A 737 39.92 -20.07 -10.95
C CYS A 737 39.77 -19.84 -9.42
N PRO A 738 39.09 -18.77 -8.96
CA PRO A 738 38.96 -18.44 -7.55
C PRO A 738 38.41 -19.59 -6.70
N GLU A 739 38.84 -19.71 -5.44
CA GLU A 739 38.22 -20.64 -4.48
C GLU A 739 36.78 -20.21 -4.19
N LEU A 740 35.82 -21.10 -4.44
CA LEU A 740 34.38 -20.80 -4.34
C LEU A 740 33.70 -21.39 -3.10
N GLU A 741 34.45 -21.85 -2.10
CA GLU A 741 33.91 -22.53 -0.90
C GLU A 741 32.92 -21.69 -0.10
N ALA A 742 33.01 -20.37 -0.22
CA ALA A 742 32.09 -19.43 0.41
C ALA A 742 30.64 -19.55 -0.12
N PHE A 743 30.43 -20.12 -1.32
CA PHE A 743 29.13 -20.16 -2.00
C PHE A 743 28.45 -21.53 -1.91
N VAL A 744 28.18 -22.00 -0.70
CA VAL A 744 27.61 -23.34 -0.44
C VAL A 744 26.22 -23.56 -1.05
N GLN A 745 25.48 -22.49 -1.36
CA GLN A 745 24.15 -22.54 -1.98
C GLN A 745 24.18 -22.50 -3.51
N LEU A 746 25.37 -22.41 -4.13
CA LEU A 746 25.52 -22.25 -5.56
C LEU A 746 24.94 -23.45 -6.32
N ARG A 747 24.05 -23.17 -7.28
CA ARG A 747 23.38 -24.17 -8.13
C ARG A 747 23.87 -24.14 -9.57
N VAL A 748 24.23 -22.97 -10.08
CA VAL A 748 24.67 -22.76 -11.46
C VAL A 748 26.00 -22.02 -11.46
N LEU A 749 27.01 -22.62 -12.08
CA LEU A 749 28.30 -21.99 -12.33
C LEU A 749 28.58 -21.97 -13.84
N TRP A 750 28.72 -20.77 -14.40
CA TRP A 750 29.07 -20.60 -15.81
C TRP A 750 30.38 -19.82 -15.94
N LEU A 751 31.35 -20.45 -16.60
CA LEU A 751 32.67 -19.89 -16.90
C LEU A 751 32.79 -19.69 -18.41
N GLY A 752 32.80 -18.44 -18.86
CA GLY A 752 32.84 -18.07 -20.26
C GLY A 752 34.14 -17.36 -20.63
N HIS A 753 34.84 -17.79 -21.67
CA HIS A 753 36.02 -17.11 -22.23
C HIS A 753 37.10 -16.72 -21.19
N CYS A 754 37.26 -17.52 -20.14
CA CYS A 754 38.26 -17.30 -19.09
C CYS A 754 39.60 -17.93 -19.49
N ARG A 755 40.72 -17.28 -19.16
CA ARG A 755 42.08 -17.75 -19.48
C ARG A 755 42.71 -18.63 -18.40
N TRP A 756 41.93 -19.15 -17.46
CA TRP A 756 42.43 -20.03 -16.41
C TRP A 756 42.90 -21.38 -16.94
N ASP A 757 43.95 -21.91 -16.31
CA ASP A 757 44.55 -23.19 -16.67
C ASP A 757 43.85 -24.36 -15.95
N THR A 758 43.26 -24.08 -14.78
CA THR A 758 42.62 -25.08 -13.91
C THR A 758 41.40 -24.52 -13.18
N LEU A 759 40.45 -25.40 -12.88
CA LEU A 759 39.37 -25.16 -11.93
C LEU A 759 39.84 -25.56 -10.52
N PRO A 760 39.41 -24.87 -9.44
CA PRO A 760 39.83 -25.17 -8.08
C PRO A 760 39.31 -26.54 -7.63
N ALA A 761 40.11 -27.25 -6.82
CA ALA A 761 39.69 -28.53 -6.22
C ALA A 761 38.48 -28.37 -5.30
N SER A 762 38.32 -27.18 -4.71
CA SER A 762 37.23 -26.83 -3.80
C SER A 762 35.82 -26.93 -4.41
N ILE A 763 35.69 -27.01 -5.74
CA ILE A 763 34.40 -27.26 -6.41
C ILE A 763 33.74 -28.56 -5.92
N GLU A 764 34.52 -29.56 -5.50
CA GLU A 764 34.00 -30.80 -4.92
C GLU A 764 33.12 -30.55 -3.68
N HIS A 765 33.40 -29.48 -2.92
CA HIS A 765 32.67 -29.10 -1.71
C HIS A 765 31.36 -28.37 -1.99
N LEU A 766 31.07 -28.00 -3.24
CA LEU A 766 29.83 -27.32 -3.63
C LEU A 766 28.67 -28.32 -3.77
N THR A 767 28.17 -28.82 -2.65
CA THR A 767 27.15 -29.88 -2.59
C THR A 767 25.78 -29.50 -3.16
N SER A 768 25.54 -28.22 -3.41
CA SER A 768 24.29 -27.71 -4.01
C SER A 768 24.37 -27.52 -5.53
N LEU A 769 25.56 -27.69 -6.13
CA LEU A 769 25.81 -27.36 -7.53
C LEU A 769 25.12 -28.36 -8.45
N LYS A 770 24.26 -27.87 -9.34
CA LYS A 770 23.46 -28.66 -10.29
C LYS A 770 23.91 -28.51 -11.73
N GLU A 771 24.37 -27.32 -12.13
CA GLU A 771 24.77 -27.03 -13.50
C GLU A 771 26.17 -26.40 -13.52
N LEU A 772 27.06 -26.98 -14.32
CA LEU A 772 28.38 -26.44 -14.61
C LEU A 772 28.57 -26.28 -16.12
N GLU A 773 28.77 -25.04 -16.55
CA GLU A 773 28.98 -24.67 -17.95
C GLU A 773 30.35 -24.05 -18.15
N ILE A 774 31.12 -24.61 -19.09
CA ILE A 774 32.45 -24.12 -19.47
C ILE A 774 32.43 -23.79 -20.96
N GLU A 775 32.44 -22.51 -21.28
CA GLU A 775 32.37 -22.00 -22.64
C GLU A 775 33.63 -21.22 -22.99
N GLY A 776 34.24 -21.47 -24.15
CA GLY A 776 35.32 -20.63 -24.68
C GLY A 776 36.61 -20.57 -23.83
N CYS A 777 36.77 -21.44 -22.82
CA CYS A 777 37.91 -21.46 -21.91
C CYS A 777 39.06 -22.30 -22.50
N LEU A 778 39.89 -21.68 -23.33
CA LEU A 778 40.87 -22.38 -24.18
C LEU A 778 42.07 -22.99 -23.45
N ASN A 779 42.35 -22.59 -22.21
CA ASN A 779 43.54 -23.03 -21.45
C ASN A 779 43.27 -24.24 -20.54
N ILE A 780 42.01 -24.54 -20.24
CA ILE A 780 41.66 -25.68 -19.39
C ILE A 780 42.02 -26.98 -20.12
N ARG A 781 42.76 -27.85 -19.44
CA ARG A 781 43.18 -29.18 -19.95
C ARG A 781 42.66 -30.34 -19.10
N SER A 782 42.33 -30.10 -17.83
CA SER A 782 41.85 -31.14 -16.91
C SER A 782 40.78 -30.62 -15.96
N LEU A 783 39.86 -31.51 -15.55
CA LEU A 783 38.83 -31.23 -14.56
C LEU A 783 39.28 -31.65 -13.15
N PRO A 784 38.90 -30.95 -12.07
CA PRO A 784 39.02 -31.46 -10.70
C PRO A 784 37.96 -32.54 -10.44
N THR A 785 37.95 -33.12 -9.23
CA THR A 785 36.79 -33.91 -8.79
C THR A 785 35.57 -33.00 -8.74
N LEU A 786 34.47 -33.45 -9.33
CA LEU A 786 33.23 -32.68 -9.38
C LEU A 786 32.21 -33.23 -8.36
N PRO A 787 31.33 -32.38 -7.81
CA PRO A 787 30.36 -32.80 -6.81
C PRO A 787 29.33 -33.78 -7.39
N ARG A 788 28.80 -34.66 -6.53
CA ARG A 788 27.78 -35.65 -6.93
C ARG A 788 26.40 -35.06 -7.20
N SER A 789 26.17 -33.81 -6.81
CA SER A 789 24.91 -33.09 -7.01
C SER A 789 24.69 -32.61 -8.44
N LEU A 790 25.70 -32.66 -9.31
CA LEU A 790 25.61 -32.17 -10.68
C LEU A 790 24.63 -32.98 -11.51
N GLU A 791 23.68 -32.27 -12.12
CA GLU A 791 22.66 -32.78 -13.03
C GLU A 791 23.01 -32.47 -14.48
N LYS A 792 23.63 -31.31 -14.75
CA LYS A 792 24.05 -30.89 -16.09
C LYS A 792 25.50 -30.44 -16.14
N PHE A 793 26.18 -30.84 -17.21
CA PHE A 793 27.54 -30.42 -17.53
C PHE A 793 27.66 -30.07 -19.01
N SER A 794 28.07 -28.85 -19.33
CA SER A 794 28.31 -28.42 -20.72
C SER A 794 29.73 -27.91 -20.93
N VAL A 795 30.33 -28.33 -22.05
CA VAL A 795 31.58 -27.78 -22.57
C VAL A 795 31.36 -27.34 -24.00
N ALA A 796 31.51 -26.04 -24.27
CA ALA A 796 31.31 -25.46 -25.60
C ALA A 796 32.50 -24.58 -26.00
N TYR A 797 32.88 -24.62 -27.28
CA TYR A 797 33.93 -23.76 -27.86
C TYR A 797 35.28 -23.76 -27.11
N CYS A 798 35.57 -24.83 -26.34
CA CYS A 798 36.83 -25.01 -25.63
C CYS A 798 37.87 -25.70 -26.52
N SER A 799 39.11 -25.89 -26.03
CA SER A 799 40.14 -26.56 -26.82
C SER A 799 39.68 -27.97 -27.25
N GLY A 800 39.88 -28.32 -28.53
CA GLY A 800 39.43 -29.61 -29.06
C GLY A 800 40.05 -30.81 -28.35
N GLU A 801 41.28 -30.68 -27.83
CA GLU A 801 41.91 -31.71 -26.98
C GLU A 801 41.13 -31.90 -25.68
N PHE A 802 40.78 -30.82 -24.99
CA PHE A 802 40.00 -30.87 -23.74
C PHE A 802 38.60 -31.45 -23.98
N THR A 803 37.87 -30.96 -24.98
CA THR A 803 36.53 -31.46 -25.31
C THR A 803 36.56 -32.96 -25.62
N LYS A 804 37.50 -33.43 -26.45
CA LYS A 804 37.70 -34.86 -26.74
C LYS A 804 38.07 -35.66 -25.49
N SER A 805 38.89 -35.09 -24.61
CA SER A 805 39.30 -35.72 -23.36
C SER A 805 38.11 -35.95 -22.40
N CYS A 806 37.10 -35.08 -22.46
CA CYS A 806 35.86 -35.25 -21.71
C CYS A 806 34.94 -36.29 -22.34
N GLN A 807 34.99 -36.53 -23.65
CA GLN A 807 34.17 -37.55 -24.33
C GLN A 807 34.79 -38.97 -24.33
N THR A 808 36.08 -39.08 -24.03
CA THR A 808 36.82 -40.36 -24.16
C THR A 808 36.67 -41.22 -22.90
N VAL A 809 35.97 -42.36 -23.02
CA VAL A 809 35.56 -43.23 -21.88
C VAL A 809 36.69 -43.64 -20.91
N ARG A 810 37.92 -43.83 -21.39
CA ARG A 810 39.06 -44.23 -20.53
C ARG A 810 39.87 -43.05 -19.98
N HIS A 811 39.55 -41.83 -20.38
CA HIS A 811 40.30 -40.64 -19.99
C HIS A 811 39.91 -40.19 -18.56
N PRO A 812 40.85 -39.67 -17.75
CA PRO A 812 40.56 -39.19 -16.39
C PRO A 812 39.43 -38.15 -16.31
N ASN A 813 39.28 -37.27 -17.31
CA ASN A 813 38.20 -36.28 -17.33
C ASN A 813 36.82 -36.92 -17.50
N TRP A 814 36.67 -37.92 -18.37
CA TRP A 814 35.41 -38.68 -18.48
C TRP A 814 35.04 -39.37 -17.16
N GLN A 815 36.03 -39.96 -16.47
CA GLN A 815 35.78 -40.64 -15.19
C GLN A 815 35.24 -39.70 -14.10
N LYS A 816 35.55 -38.39 -14.20
CA LYS A 816 35.10 -37.34 -13.28
C LYS A 816 33.70 -36.81 -13.59
N ILE A 817 33.16 -37.06 -14.78
CA ILE A 817 31.85 -36.55 -15.22
C ILE A 817 30.82 -37.65 -15.53
N LYS A 818 31.24 -38.92 -15.61
CA LYS A 818 30.38 -40.06 -15.99
C LYS A 818 29.13 -40.24 -15.12
N HIS A 819 29.11 -39.69 -13.90
CA HIS A 819 27.95 -39.76 -13.01
C HIS A 819 26.86 -38.73 -13.32
N ILE A 820 27.17 -37.74 -14.17
CA ILE A 820 26.28 -36.62 -14.51
C ILE A 820 25.33 -37.05 -15.64
N PRO A 821 24.00 -36.89 -15.47
CA PRO A 821 23.01 -37.41 -16.42
C PRO A 821 22.87 -36.61 -17.74
N ASP A 822 22.96 -35.27 -17.73
CA ASP A 822 22.92 -34.44 -18.95
C ASP A 822 24.31 -33.88 -19.25
N GLN A 823 24.94 -34.34 -20.32
CA GLN A 823 26.27 -33.89 -20.76
C GLN A 823 26.20 -33.36 -22.19
N ARG A 824 26.66 -32.12 -22.41
CA ARG A 824 26.67 -31.48 -23.72
C ARG A 824 28.06 -31.04 -24.11
N PHE A 825 28.43 -31.32 -25.36
CA PHE A 825 29.75 -31.00 -25.90
C PHE A 825 29.59 -30.35 -27.27
N GLU A 826 30.05 -29.11 -27.42
CA GLU A 826 30.11 -28.41 -28.71
C GLU A 826 31.58 -28.17 -29.11
N ASP A 827 31.96 -28.71 -30.27
CA ASP A 827 33.31 -28.52 -30.81
C ASP A 827 33.46 -27.16 -31.50
N PRO A 828 34.64 -26.51 -31.39
CA PRO A 828 34.94 -25.24 -32.06
C PRO A 828 34.87 -25.33 -33.60
N ALA A 829 34.93 -26.54 -34.17
CA ALA A 829 34.95 -26.77 -35.61
C ALA A 829 33.56 -26.82 -36.28
N SER A 830 32.45 -26.67 -35.54
CA SER A 830 31.10 -26.72 -36.14
C SER A 830 30.57 -25.36 -36.63
N SER A 831 31.33 -24.27 -36.44
CA SER A 831 30.91 -22.91 -36.80
C SER A 831 31.65 -22.25 -37.98
N GLU A 832 32.67 -22.89 -38.57
CA GLU A 832 33.46 -22.26 -39.65
C GLU A 832 32.88 -22.39 -41.08
N GLU A 833 31.78 -23.10 -41.30
CA GLU A 833 31.09 -23.10 -42.61
C GLU A 833 30.02 -22.00 -42.77
N ASN A 834 29.90 -21.02 -41.85
CA ASN A 834 28.95 -19.91 -42.02
C ASN A 834 29.48 -18.51 -41.65
N SER A 835 30.80 -18.34 -41.51
CA SER A 835 31.41 -17.05 -41.14
C SER A 835 32.13 -16.36 -42.31
N SER A 836 31.55 -16.38 -43.51
CA SER A 836 31.90 -15.45 -44.58
C SER A 836 30.65 -14.79 -45.17
N GLU A 837 29.92 -14.02 -44.36
CA GLU A 837 29.06 -12.91 -44.83
C GLU A 837 28.54 -12.11 -43.62
N ILE A 838 29.35 -11.14 -43.16
CA ILE A 838 28.88 -10.09 -42.24
C ILE A 838 28.40 -8.91 -43.09
N VAL A 839 27.10 -8.86 -43.39
CA VAL A 839 26.33 -7.65 -43.73
C VAL A 839 24.93 -7.78 -43.09
N PRO A 840 24.32 -6.71 -42.54
CA PRO A 840 23.39 -6.81 -41.40
C PRO A 840 22.03 -7.46 -41.74
N GLN A 841 21.54 -8.32 -40.84
CA GLN A 841 20.20 -8.92 -40.88
C GLN A 841 19.08 -7.88 -40.64
N LYS A 842 18.85 -6.99 -41.60
CA LYS A 842 17.59 -6.30 -41.85
C LYS A 842 16.94 -6.87 -43.12
N LYS A 843 16.62 -8.17 -43.18
CA LYS A 843 15.79 -8.75 -44.27
C LYS A 843 15.29 -10.20 -44.11
N ARG A 844 15.28 -10.81 -42.91
CA ARG A 844 14.74 -12.18 -42.69
C ARG A 844 13.34 -12.27 -42.05
N ARG A 845 12.56 -11.19 -42.04
CA ARG A 845 11.11 -11.22 -41.71
C ARG A 845 10.14 -11.03 -42.89
N LYS A 846 10.64 -10.93 -44.14
CA LYS A 846 9.78 -10.74 -45.34
C LYS A 846 9.60 -11.97 -46.27
N LYS A 847 10.24 -13.12 -45.98
CA LYS A 847 10.12 -14.35 -46.81
C LYS A 847 9.36 -15.53 -46.17
N ARG A 848 8.88 -15.42 -44.92
CA ARG A 848 7.97 -16.42 -44.29
C ARG A 848 6.48 -16.05 -44.33
N ARG A 849 6.11 -14.96 -45.03
CA ARG A 849 4.72 -14.49 -45.19
C ARG A 849 4.13 -14.65 -46.61
N LEU A 850 4.79 -15.40 -47.49
CA LEU A 850 4.35 -15.65 -48.87
C LEU A 850 4.17 -17.14 -49.23
N ALA A 851 4.17 -18.05 -48.25
CA ALA A 851 3.97 -19.49 -48.48
C ALA A 851 2.84 -20.10 -47.61
N ARG A 852 1.81 -19.32 -47.27
CA ARG A 852 0.57 -19.83 -46.64
C ARG A 852 -0.75 -19.34 -47.29
N ASN A 853 -0.68 -18.60 -48.40
CA ASN A 853 -1.83 -18.29 -49.24
C ASN A 853 -1.62 -18.88 -50.64
N HIS A 854 -1.75 -20.20 -50.77
CA HIS A 854 -2.18 -20.90 -51.99
C HIS A 854 -2.34 -22.39 -51.67
N LYS A 855 -3.50 -22.75 -51.10
CA LYS A 855 -4.18 -24.05 -51.26
C LYS A 855 -5.52 -24.02 -50.49
N SER A 856 -6.52 -23.36 -51.08
CA SER A 856 -7.94 -23.62 -50.84
C SER A 856 -8.81 -22.87 -51.86
N VAL A 857 -8.63 -23.18 -53.14
CA VAL A 857 -9.70 -23.11 -54.16
C VAL A 857 -9.47 -24.29 -55.11
N ASN A 858 -10.43 -25.21 -55.13
CA ASN A 858 -10.62 -26.42 -55.95
C ASN A 858 -10.69 -27.72 -55.16
N GLN A 859 -11.76 -27.89 -54.37
CA GLN A 859 -12.81 -28.93 -54.51
C GLN A 859 -13.76 -28.85 -53.32
#